data_AF-A0A8S3YEY0-F1
#
_entry.id   AF-A0A8S3YEY0-F1
#
_cell.length_a   1.000
_cell.length_b   1.000
_cell.length_c   1.000
_cell.angle_alpha   90.00
_cell.angle_beta   90.00
_cell.angle_gamma   90.00
#
_symmetry.space_group_name_H-M   'P 1'
#
loop_
_entity.id
_entity.type
_entity.pdbx_description
1 polymer ?
#
loop_
_entity_poly.entity_id
_entity_poly.type
_entity_poly.pdbx_seq_one_letter_code
_entity_poly.pdbx_strand_id
1 'polypeptide(L)'
;KNSSERPWYNASDTEERNEKAKKAYEALMTVTLRKPTNKTYMDFSRDVKERAKNLYANFTYGEDEVNSFVGAFHDAVILYAIALNETLAANISITNGSEITKRMWNRTFTGITGTVSIDENGDRNADYSLLDMDPKTSKFRVVANYFGNIKEYEPVEAIHWAGGRKDPPPDTPECGFDGSKCPPDEPFPLYVIVIIVLGSVIILVLIISFFVYRHIRLEAELAEMNWRVRWDDILFGSPSKNKKLERQGSRMSLNRGSYNSSCSGDTIAAHLQDGARQLYTKTGYYKGAIVAIKTIEKTNITIQKPLLLEIKRIKDLQNDHIVRFVGACIDPPHQCIITEYCPKGSLQDVLENEEIKLDWMFRYSVMQDIVRGMAYLHGSEVRTHGNLKSTNCVVDSRFVVKITDFGLHYLRRSEEMQEDETSFAHYQRMLWTAPELLRMANRPREGTPKGDVYSFAIICQEIVYRKGVFHLHNLDLSPQEIIDKVKNAIKPYFRPTLETFDCPTDELAYVIRKCWAEDPNERPDFQMLKGQIRKLNREGDKGNILDNLLSRMEQYANNLEALVSERTQDYLEEKRKAEDLLYNMLPRSVASQLIKGESVHAETYEQVTIYFSDICGFTALSAESTAMQVVDLLNDLYTAFDTVVSRFDVYKVETIGDAYMVVSGLPVRNGNLHAREIARMSLALLKETHTIKVRHRPDYQLKLRIGIHSGPVCAGVVGLKMPRYCLFGDTVNTSSRMESNGEPLKIHVSPQTKAILDSFGTFKLELRGDVEMKGKGTVTTYWLLGEEPSANVQMSSHGIL
;
A
#
# COMPACT_ATOMS: atom_id res chain seq x y z
N LYS A 1 -66.97 -20.02 30.07
CA LYS A 1 -67.37 -19.12 28.97
C LYS A 1 -68.62 -19.72 28.36
N ASN A 2 -69.79 -19.12 28.62
CA ASN A 2 -71.08 -19.64 28.17
C ASN A 2 -71.14 -19.70 26.64
N SER A 3 -71.56 -20.87 26.16
CA SER A 3 -72.07 -21.21 24.82
C SER A 3 -71.26 -20.76 23.60
N SER A 4 -70.55 -21.72 22.99
CA SER A 4 -70.11 -21.69 21.59
C SER A 4 -71.24 -21.32 20.59
N GLU A 5 -72.50 -21.49 20.99
CA GLU A 5 -73.68 -21.16 20.15
C GLU A 5 -74.06 -19.66 20.10
N ARG A 6 -73.69 -18.85 21.11
CA ARG A 6 -74.02 -17.41 21.17
C ARG A 6 -72.79 -16.58 21.55
N PRO A 7 -71.79 -16.47 20.66
CA PRO A 7 -70.55 -15.74 20.96
C PRO A 7 -70.75 -14.24 21.22
N TRP A 8 -71.89 -13.68 20.79
CA TRP A 8 -72.28 -12.28 20.99
C TRP A 8 -72.99 -12.00 22.32
N TYR A 9 -73.35 -13.02 23.10
CA TYR A 9 -74.14 -12.86 24.32
C TYR A 9 -73.26 -12.89 25.58
N ASN A 10 -73.29 -11.82 26.36
CA ASN A 10 -72.66 -11.76 27.66
C ASN A 10 -73.69 -11.50 28.77
N ALA A 11 -73.82 -12.45 29.70
CA ALA A 11 -74.78 -12.39 30.79
C ALA A 11 -74.52 -11.25 31.79
N SER A 12 -73.30 -10.68 31.81
CA SER A 12 -72.94 -9.55 32.68
C SER A 12 -73.10 -8.17 32.01
N ASP A 13 -73.56 -8.12 30.75
CA ASP A 13 -73.75 -6.87 30.00
C ASP A 13 -75.24 -6.54 29.80
N THR A 14 -75.52 -5.28 29.47
CA THR A 14 -76.87 -4.76 29.20
C THR A 14 -77.51 -5.41 27.96
N GLU A 15 -78.84 -5.57 27.97
CA GLU A 15 -79.58 -6.12 26.83
C GLU A 15 -79.37 -5.32 25.54
N GLU A 16 -79.29 -4.00 25.62
CA GLU A 16 -79.05 -3.11 24.47
C GLU A 16 -77.67 -3.36 23.84
N ARG A 17 -76.63 -3.58 24.65
CA ARG A 17 -75.30 -3.94 24.15
C ARG A 17 -75.26 -5.34 23.55
N ASN A 18 -75.93 -6.30 24.17
CA ASN A 18 -76.05 -7.65 23.63
C ASN A 18 -76.78 -7.66 22.27
N GLU A 19 -77.84 -6.85 22.11
CA GLU A 19 -78.52 -6.67 20.82
C GLU A 19 -77.65 -5.94 19.78
N LYS A 20 -76.88 -4.93 20.21
CA LYS A 20 -75.90 -4.27 19.32
C LYS A 20 -74.78 -5.21 18.89
N ALA A 21 -74.28 -6.05 19.80
CA ALA A 21 -73.31 -7.08 19.50
C ALA A 21 -73.91 -8.13 18.55
N LYS A 22 -75.13 -8.59 18.81
CA LYS A 22 -75.86 -9.51 17.92
C LYS A 22 -75.93 -8.98 16.49
N LYS A 23 -76.32 -7.72 16.28
CA LYS A 23 -76.33 -7.08 14.96
C LYS A 23 -74.94 -6.98 14.32
N ALA A 24 -73.88 -6.78 15.10
CA ALA A 24 -72.52 -6.78 14.58
C ALA A 24 -72.07 -8.18 14.14
N TYR A 25 -72.47 -9.23 14.87
CA TYR A 25 -72.17 -10.62 14.54
C TYR A 25 -72.95 -11.15 13.33
N GLU A 26 -74.02 -10.48 12.88
CA GLU A 26 -74.68 -10.77 11.59
C GLU A 26 -73.76 -10.49 10.38
N ALA A 27 -72.77 -9.62 10.53
CA ALA A 27 -71.78 -9.36 9.48
C ALA A 27 -70.54 -10.27 9.58
N LEU A 28 -70.45 -11.12 10.61
CA LEU A 28 -69.29 -11.94 10.88
C LEU A 28 -69.41 -13.28 10.13
N MET A 29 -68.48 -13.53 9.22
CA MET A 29 -68.29 -14.86 8.63
C MET A 29 -67.09 -15.55 9.28
N THR A 30 -67.26 -16.80 9.69
CA THR A 30 -66.18 -17.56 10.36
C THR A 30 -65.75 -18.73 9.49
N VAL A 31 -64.45 -18.81 9.18
CA VAL A 31 -63.86 -19.96 8.51
C VAL A 31 -63.35 -20.93 9.57
N THR A 32 -63.83 -22.17 9.55
CA THR A 32 -63.35 -23.23 10.47
C THR A 32 -62.99 -24.49 9.69
N LEU A 33 -62.16 -25.35 10.27
CA LEU A 33 -61.95 -26.69 9.73
C LEU A 33 -63.29 -27.43 9.62
N ARG A 34 -63.52 -28.07 8.49
CA ARG A 34 -64.74 -28.83 8.27
C ARG A 34 -64.85 -29.94 9.31
N LYS A 35 -66.00 -30.00 9.96
CA LYS A 35 -66.32 -31.07 10.91
C LYS A 35 -66.84 -32.29 10.13
N PRO A 36 -66.31 -33.49 10.36
CA PRO A 36 -66.84 -34.70 9.77
C PRO A 36 -68.18 -35.04 10.42
N THR A 37 -69.22 -35.28 9.63
CA THR A 37 -70.54 -35.71 10.11
C THR A 37 -70.66 -37.24 10.21
N ASN A 38 -69.58 -37.96 9.94
CA ASN A 38 -69.57 -39.43 9.93
C ASN A 38 -69.82 -40.00 11.34
N LYS A 39 -70.58 -41.11 11.40
CA LYS A 39 -70.88 -41.81 12.66
C LYS A 39 -69.61 -42.22 13.41
N THR A 40 -68.56 -42.61 12.68
CA THR A 40 -67.24 -42.96 13.23
C THR A 40 -66.60 -41.81 14.00
N TYR A 41 -66.70 -40.58 13.50
CA TYR A 41 -66.17 -39.39 14.17
C TYR A 41 -66.99 -39.03 15.42
N MET A 42 -68.31 -39.21 15.38
CA MET A 42 -69.18 -39.00 16.54
C MET A 42 -68.89 -39.99 17.67
N ASP A 43 -68.65 -41.26 17.34
CA ASP A 43 -68.25 -42.28 18.32
C ASP A 43 -66.84 -41.99 18.88
N PHE A 44 -65.89 -41.57 18.04
CA PHE A 44 -64.56 -41.10 18.47
C PHE A 44 -64.65 -39.90 19.41
N SER A 45 -65.45 -38.89 19.07
CA SER A 45 -65.67 -37.71 19.90
C SER A 45 -66.23 -38.07 21.28
N ARG A 46 -67.14 -39.06 21.35
CA ARG A 46 -67.67 -39.59 22.61
C ARG A 46 -66.58 -40.29 23.44
N ASP A 47 -65.79 -41.17 22.82
CA ASP A 47 -64.68 -41.88 23.47
C ASP A 47 -63.62 -40.90 24.01
N VAL A 48 -63.26 -39.86 23.24
CA VAL A 48 -62.34 -38.82 23.68
C VAL A 48 -62.86 -38.08 24.92
N LYS A 49 -64.15 -37.71 24.94
CA LYS A 49 -64.78 -37.04 26.10
C LYS A 49 -64.76 -37.94 27.34
N GLU A 50 -65.06 -39.22 27.17
CA GLU A 50 -65.07 -40.19 28.27
C GLU A 50 -63.67 -40.43 28.83
N ARG A 51 -62.67 -40.66 27.97
CA ARG A 51 -61.26 -40.82 28.37
C ARG A 51 -60.72 -39.58 29.06
N ALA A 52 -61.02 -38.39 28.56
CA ALA A 52 -60.57 -37.15 29.16
C ALA A 52 -61.13 -36.98 30.58
N LYS A 53 -62.41 -37.30 30.80
CA LYS A 53 -63.05 -37.27 32.12
C LYS A 53 -62.42 -38.27 33.10
N ASN A 54 -62.05 -39.45 32.62
CA ASN A 54 -61.46 -40.50 33.45
C ASN A 54 -59.98 -40.24 33.80
N LEU A 55 -59.19 -39.69 32.87
CA LEU A 55 -57.75 -39.45 33.05
C LEU A 55 -57.46 -38.14 33.79
N TYR A 56 -58.30 -37.12 33.66
CA TYR A 56 -58.08 -35.80 34.22
C TYR A 56 -59.22 -35.41 35.15
N ALA A 57 -59.11 -35.77 36.44
CA ALA A 57 -60.17 -35.61 37.45
C ALA A 57 -60.71 -34.17 37.62
N ASN A 58 -59.93 -33.15 37.23
CA ASN A 58 -60.32 -31.73 37.30
C ASN A 58 -60.80 -31.14 35.96
N PHE A 59 -60.91 -31.93 34.90
CA PHE A 59 -61.31 -31.44 33.57
C PHE A 59 -62.68 -31.98 33.16
N THR A 60 -63.70 -31.13 33.28
CA THR A 60 -65.02 -31.38 32.71
C THR A 60 -65.10 -30.77 31.31
N TYR A 61 -65.24 -31.61 30.28
CA TYR A 61 -65.74 -31.12 28.99
C TYR A 61 -67.13 -30.50 29.21
N GLY A 62 -67.33 -29.26 28.75
CA GLY A 62 -68.67 -28.64 28.72
C GLY A 62 -69.59 -29.34 27.70
N GLU A 63 -70.76 -28.75 27.46
CA GLU A 63 -71.64 -29.18 26.35
C GLU A 63 -70.98 -29.02 24.96
N ASP A 64 -69.84 -28.32 24.89
CA ASP A 64 -69.08 -28.08 23.68
C ASP A 64 -68.57 -29.39 23.03
N GLU A 65 -68.59 -29.43 21.71
CA GLU A 65 -68.05 -30.54 20.91
C GLU A 65 -66.52 -30.66 21.07
N VAL A 66 -65.97 -31.85 20.82
CA VAL A 66 -64.50 -32.05 20.79
C VAL A 66 -63.92 -31.17 19.68
N ASN A 67 -62.84 -30.46 20.01
CA ASN A 67 -62.17 -29.59 19.05
C ASN A 67 -61.65 -30.40 17.85
N SER A 68 -61.91 -29.92 16.63
CA SER A 68 -61.49 -30.55 15.37
C SER A 68 -59.98 -30.83 15.29
N PHE A 69 -59.15 -30.05 16.00
CA PHE A 69 -57.70 -30.31 16.10
C PHE A 69 -57.36 -31.65 16.75
N VAL A 70 -58.19 -32.17 17.67
CA VAL A 70 -57.96 -33.47 18.31
C VAL A 70 -58.06 -34.61 17.28
N GLY A 71 -59.01 -34.50 16.35
CA GLY A 71 -59.09 -35.42 15.21
C GLY A 71 -57.88 -35.32 14.29
N ALA A 72 -57.37 -34.11 14.07
CA ALA A 72 -56.16 -33.91 13.26
C ALA A 72 -54.91 -34.56 13.87
N PHE A 73 -54.76 -34.53 15.20
CA PHE A 73 -53.67 -35.23 15.89
C PHE A 73 -53.78 -36.75 15.75
N HIS A 74 -54.98 -37.30 15.88
CA HIS A 74 -55.22 -38.72 15.66
C HIS A 74 -54.79 -39.14 14.25
N ASP A 75 -55.15 -38.35 13.24
CA ASP A 75 -54.78 -38.63 11.85
C ASP A 75 -53.27 -38.47 11.60
N ALA A 76 -52.61 -37.53 12.29
CA ALA A 76 -51.15 -37.40 12.21
C ALA A 76 -50.43 -38.65 12.74
N VAL A 77 -50.94 -39.26 13.81
CA VAL A 77 -50.38 -40.52 14.35
C VAL A 77 -50.62 -41.67 13.37
N ILE A 78 -51.78 -41.74 12.72
CA ILE A 78 -52.06 -42.73 11.66
C ILE A 78 -51.09 -42.55 10.49
N LEU A 79 -50.90 -41.33 10.00
CA LEU A 79 -49.96 -41.02 8.93
C LEU A 79 -48.53 -41.48 9.28
N TYR A 80 -48.10 -41.20 10.51
CA TYR A 80 -46.82 -41.68 11.03
C TYR A 80 -46.74 -43.20 11.07
N ALA A 81 -47.78 -43.88 11.56
CA ALA A 81 -47.82 -45.33 11.61
C ALA A 81 -47.76 -45.98 10.22
N ILE A 82 -48.45 -45.42 9.23
CA ILE A 82 -48.41 -45.90 7.84
C ILE A 82 -46.99 -45.74 7.27
N ALA A 83 -46.41 -44.54 7.38
CA ALA A 83 -45.06 -44.26 6.88
C ALA A 83 -43.99 -45.12 7.58
N LEU A 84 -44.13 -45.35 8.88
CA LEU A 84 -43.25 -46.22 9.65
C LEU A 84 -43.36 -47.69 9.20
N ASN A 85 -44.58 -48.20 9.00
CA ASN A 85 -44.80 -49.57 8.54
C ASN A 85 -44.20 -49.82 7.15
N GLU A 86 -44.34 -48.86 6.22
CA GLU A 86 -43.70 -48.93 4.89
C GLU A 86 -42.17 -48.88 4.99
N THR A 87 -41.63 -48.07 5.90
CA THR A 87 -40.19 -47.97 6.15
C THR A 87 -39.63 -49.29 6.69
N LEU A 88 -40.36 -49.94 7.61
CA LEU A 88 -40.04 -51.27 8.15
C LEU A 88 -40.13 -52.35 7.07
N ALA A 89 -41.16 -52.32 6.21
CA ALA A 89 -41.30 -53.25 5.09
C ALA A 89 -40.16 -53.13 4.08
N ALA A 90 -39.55 -51.95 3.95
CA ALA A 90 -38.38 -51.70 3.12
C ALA A 90 -37.03 -52.06 3.78
N ASN A 91 -37.02 -52.66 4.98
CA ASN A 91 -35.83 -52.95 5.80
C ASN A 91 -34.96 -51.71 6.11
N ILE A 92 -35.57 -50.52 6.15
CA ILE A 92 -34.87 -49.28 6.50
C ILE A 92 -34.99 -49.05 8.02
N SER A 93 -33.90 -48.58 8.64
CA SER A 93 -33.87 -48.31 10.08
C SER A 93 -34.90 -47.27 10.50
N ILE A 94 -35.60 -47.55 11.60
CA ILE A 94 -36.55 -46.63 12.27
C ILE A 94 -35.90 -45.34 12.78
N THR A 95 -34.56 -45.32 12.90
CA THR A 95 -33.81 -44.13 13.31
C THR A 95 -33.67 -43.10 12.18
N ASN A 96 -33.98 -43.47 10.93
CA ASN A 96 -33.89 -42.56 9.80
C ASN A 96 -35.18 -41.73 9.62
N GLY A 97 -35.35 -40.71 10.46
CA GLY A 97 -36.53 -39.84 10.43
C GLY A 97 -36.74 -39.09 9.11
N SER A 98 -35.69 -38.83 8.35
CA SER A 98 -35.79 -38.15 7.04
C SER A 98 -36.53 -39.01 6.01
N GLU A 99 -36.29 -40.30 6.05
CA GLU A 99 -36.81 -41.29 5.11
C GLU A 99 -38.27 -41.64 5.45
N ILE A 100 -38.59 -41.65 6.76
CA ILE A 100 -39.97 -41.74 7.26
C ILE A 100 -40.78 -40.50 6.85
N THR A 101 -40.21 -39.30 7.01
CA THR A 101 -40.90 -38.03 6.67
C THR A 101 -41.17 -37.91 5.18
N LYS A 102 -40.21 -38.29 4.32
CA LYS A 102 -40.43 -38.30 2.86
C LYS A 102 -41.60 -39.21 2.43
N ARG A 103 -41.80 -40.33 3.12
CA ARG A 103 -42.94 -41.25 2.86
C ARG A 103 -44.28 -40.72 3.36
N MET A 104 -44.29 -39.64 4.15
CA MET A 104 -45.53 -38.98 4.57
C MET A 104 -46.04 -37.98 3.53
N TRP A 105 -45.17 -37.50 2.63
CA TRP A 105 -45.52 -36.47 1.64
C TRP A 105 -46.20 -37.06 0.41
N ASN A 106 -46.91 -36.21 -0.32
CA ASN A 106 -47.59 -36.51 -1.58
C ASN A 106 -48.49 -37.77 -1.52
N ARG A 107 -49.34 -37.86 -0.50
CA ARG A 107 -50.20 -39.03 -0.31
C ARG A 107 -51.56 -38.68 0.26
N THR A 108 -52.51 -39.57 -0.01
CA THR A 108 -53.87 -39.51 0.51
C THR A 108 -54.17 -40.76 1.32
N PHE A 109 -54.84 -40.60 2.46
CA PHE A 109 -55.31 -41.72 3.29
C PHE A 109 -56.63 -41.37 3.99
N THR A 110 -57.35 -42.39 4.44
CA THR A 110 -58.62 -42.21 5.17
C THR A 110 -58.35 -42.15 6.67
N GLY A 111 -58.55 -40.97 7.27
CA GLY A 111 -58.46 -40.73 8.71
C GLY A 111 -59.82 -40.64 9.39
N ILE A 112 -59.81 -40.36 10.70
CA ILE A 112 -61.02 -40.13 11.49
C ILE A 112 -61.71 -38.82 11.10
N THR A 113 -60.95 -37.85 10.60
CA THR A 113 -61.50 -36.58 10.09
C THR A 113 -61.96 -36.63 8.64
N GLY A 114 -61.94 -37.81 8.00
CA GLY A 114 -62.28 -37.99 6.59
C GLY A 114 -61.04 -38.26 5.73
N THR A 115 -61.09 -37.92 4.45
CA THR A 115 -59.95 -38.10 3.54
C THR A 115 -58.88 -37.04 3.84
N VAL A 116 -57.70 -37.48 4.24
CA VAL A 116 -56.55 -36.62 4.52
C VAL A 116 -55.59 -36.69 3.34
N SER A 117 -55.28 -35.53 2.76
CA SER A 117 -54.30 -35.38 1.69
C SER A 117 -53.13 -34.53 2.17
N ILE A 118 -51.92 -35.02 1.96
CA ILE A 118 -50.66 -34.32 2.19
C ILE A 118 -50.02 -34.03 0.84
N ASP A 119 -49.66 -32.78 0.58
CA ASP A 119 -49.07 -32.37 -0.68
C ASP A 119 -47.57 -32.72 -0.78
N GLU A 120 -46.93 -32.32 -1.89
CA GLU A 120 -45.51 -32.55 -2.15
C GLU A 120 -44.57 -31.84 -1.17
N ASN A 121 -45.03 -30.76 -0.53
CA ASN A 121 -44.28 -29.98 0.44
C ASN A 121 -44.47 -30.52 1.88
N GLY A 122 -45.35 -31.49 2.07
CA GLY A 122 -45.70 -32.02 3.38
C GLY A 122 -46.82 -31.26 4.10
N ASP A 123 -47.50 -30.36 3.40
CA ASP A 123 -48.62 -29.59 3.93
C ASP A 123 -49.93 -30.36 3.76
N ARG A 124 -50.79 -30.28 4.78
CA ARG A 124 -52.11 -30.91 4.74
C ARG A 124 -53.08 -30.03 3.96
N ASN A 125 -53.64 -30.57 2.88
CA ASN A 125 -54.81 -30.01 2.21
C ASN A 125 -56.03 -30.23 3.11
N ALA A 126 -56.37 -29.21 3.89
CA ALA A 126 -57.49 -29.24 4.82
C ALA A 126 -58.79 -28.77 4.16
N ASP A 127 -59.89 -29.41 4.54
CA ASP A 127 -61.23 -28.97 4.15
C ASP A 127 -61.74 -27.94 5.16
N TYR A 128 -62.36 -26.88 4.65
CA TYR A 128 -62.87 -25.78 5.44
C TYR A 128 -64.39 -25.66 5.27
N SER A 129 -65.05 -25.18 6.31
CA SER A 129 -66.46 -24.78 6.29
C SER A 129 -66.54 -23.30 6.63
N LEU A 130 -67.31 -22.58 5.83
CA LEU A 130 -67.67 -21.20 6.06
C LEU A 130 -68.98 -21.16 6.85
N LEU A 131 -68.94 -20.52 8.02
CA LEU A 131 -70.11 -20.34 8.86
C LEU A 131 -70.60 -18.90 8.80
N ASP A 132 -71.91 -18.78 8.67
CA ASP A 132 -72.65 -17.52 8.71
C ASP A 132 -73.74 -17.61 9.78
N MET A 133 -74.08 -16.48 10.40
CA MET A 133 -75.10 -16.46 11.44
C MET A 133 -76.49 -16.36 10.80
N ASP A 134 -77.33 -17.37 11.03
CA ASP A 134 -78.72 -17.31 10.59
C ASP A 134 -79.45 -16.18 11.35
N PRO A 135 -80.00 -15.15 10.68
CA PRO A 135 -80.62 -14.00 11.34
C PRO A 135 -81.86 -14.38 12.16
N LYS A 136 -82.52 -15.52 11.85
CA LYS A 136 -83.71 -15.97 12.57
C LYS A 136 -83.38 -16.79 13.82
N THR A 137 -82.39 -17.67 13.72
CA THR A 137 -82.00 -18.55 14.85
C THR A 137 -80.84 -18.02 15.68
N SER A 138 -80.14 -17.00 15.17
CA SER A 138 -78.95 -16.38 15.77
C SER A 138 -77.83 -17.37 16.10
N LYS A 139 -77.82 -18.50 15.39
CA LYS A 139 -76.81 -19.57 15.47
C LYS A 139 -76.01 -19.58 14.19
N PHE A 140 -74.70 -19.84 14.31
CA PHE A 140 -73.82 -20.03 13.18
C PHE A 140 -74.11 -21.37 12.49
N ARG A 141 -74.37 -21.33 11.19
CA ARG A 141 -74.61 -22.49 10.33
C ARG A 141 -73.63 -22.51 9.18
N VAL A 142 -73.36 -23.71 8.66
CA VAL A 142 -72.45 -23.88 7.52
C VAL A 142 -73.17 -23.44 6.24
N VAL A 143 -72.67 -22.40 5.60
CA VAL A 143 -73.19 -21.88 4.33
C VAL A 143 -72.39 -22.36 3.13
N ALA A 144 -71.14 -22.72 3.31
CA ALA A 144 -70.33 -23.29 2.24
C ALA A 144 -69.23 -24.20 2.76
N ASN A 145 -68.79 -25.14 1.95
CA ASN A 145 -67.64 -25.98 2.18
C ASN A 145 -66.59 -25.74 1.09
N TYR A 146 -65.32 -25.78 1.47
CA TYR A 146 -64.20 -25.78 0.55
C TYR A 146 -63.42 -27.08 0.76
N PHE A 147 -63.27 -27.85 -0.30
CA PHE A 147 -62.50 -29.09 -0.27
C PHE A 147 -61.07 -28.81 -0.71
N GLY A 148 -60.11 -28.94 0.22
CA GLY A 148 -58.72 -28.58 -0.03
C GLY A 148 -58.04 -29.46 -1.07
N ASN A 149 -58.45 -30.74 -1.17
CA ASN A 149 -57.85 -31.69 -2.10
C ASN A 149 -58.18 -31.38 -3.57
N ILE A 150 -59.47 -31.15 -3.87
CA ILE A 150 -59.95 -30.84 -5.23
C ILE A 150 -60.00 -29.34 -5.53
N LYS A 151 -59.75 -28.49 -4.52
CA LYS A 151 -59.80 -27.02 -4.57
C LYS A 151 -61.15 -26.49 -5.05
N GLU A 152 -62.22 -27.14 -4.65
CA GLU A 152 -63.59 -26.84 -5.07
C GLU A 152 -64.38 -26.20 -3.92
N TYR A 153 -65.14 -25.16 -4.28
CA TYR A 153 -66.08 -24.49 -3.39
C TYR A 153 -67.50 -25.03 -3.63
N GLU A 154 -68.09 -25.61 -2.60
CA GLU A 154 -69.46 -26.16 -2.61
C GLU A 154 -70.36 -25.28 -1.73
N PRO A 155 -71.29 -24.50 -2.31
CA PRO A 155 -72.28 -23.76 -1.54
C PRO A 155 -73.31 -24.73 -0.96
N VAL A 156 -73.58 -24.61 0.35
CA VAL A 156 -74.56 -25.45 1.07
C VAL A 156 -75.86 -24.67 1.32
N GLU A 157 -75.74 -23.43 1.80
CA GLU A 157 -76.86 -22.51 2.04
C GLU A 157 -76.50 -21.11 1.48
N ALA A 158 -77.51 -20.25 1.33
CA ALA A 158 -77.27 -18.87 0.88
C ALA A 158 -76.56 -18.05 1.97
N ILE A 159 -75.51 -17.32 1.58
CA ILE A 159 -74.79 -16.38 2.46
C ILE A 159 -75.67 -15.13 2.69
N HIS A 160 -75.83 -14.70 3.94
CA HIS A 160 -76.53 -13.48 4.28
C HIS A 160 -75.55 -12.31 4.36
N TRP A 161 -75.63 -11.40 3.40
CA TRP A 161 -74.79 -10.21 3.41
C TRP A 161 -75.40 -9.11 4.28
N ALA A 162 -74.57 -8.53 5.16
CA ALA A 162 -74.97 -7.46 6.06
C ALA A 162 -75.62 -6.28 5.32
N GLY A 163 -76.65 -5.68 5.93
CA GLY A 163 -77.42 -4.59 5.34
C GLY A 163 -78.49 -5.02 4.34
N GLY A 164 -78.89 -6.30 4.33
CA GLY A 164 -79.98 -6.81 3.48
C GLY A 164 -79.59 -6.93 2.00
N ARG A 165 -78.29 -7.02 1.70
CA ARG A 165 -77.79 -7.16 0.34
C ARG A 165 -78.06 -8.59 -0.16
N LYS A 166 -78.46 -8.71 -1.42
CA LYS A 166 -78.63 -10.01 -2.08
C LYS A 166 -77.33 -10.54 -2.68
N ASP A 167 -76.39 -9.64 -2.96
CA ASP A 167 -75.12 -9.91 -3.61
C ASP A 167 -73.93 -9.54 -2.70
N PRO A 168 -72.74 -10.16 -2.90
CA PRO A 168 -71.55 -9.83 -2.14
C PRO A 168 -71.21 -8.35 -2.20
N PRO A 169 -70.78 -7.73 -1.08
CA PRO A 169 -70.31 -6.35 -1.11
C PRO A 169 -69.09 -6.20 -2.03
N PRO A 170 -68.93 -5.05 -2.70
CA PRO A 170 -67.71 -4.77 -3.45
C PRO A 170 -66.50 -4.75 -2.51
N ASP A 171 -65.34 -5.11 -3.05
CA ASP A 171 -64.04 -5.12 -2.36
C ASP A 171 -63.67 -3.77 -1.73
N THR A 172 -64.12 -2.69 -2.34
CA THR A 172 -63.97 -1.32 -1.89
C THR A 172 -65.31 -0.58 -1.98
N PRO A 173 -65.73 0.16 -0.94
CA PRO A 173 -66.90 1.01 -1.04
C PRO A 173 -66.65 2.14 -2.05
N GLU A 174 -67.70 2.56 -2.77
CA GLU A 174 -67.59 3.53 -3.89
C GLU A 174 -66.92 4.86 -3.49
N CYS A 175 -67.11 5.31 -2.25
CA CYS A 175 -66.51 6.55 -1.73
C CYS A 175 -65.10 6.35 -1.12
N GLY A 176 -64.53 5.14 -1.18
CA GLY A 176 -63.33 4.77 -0.42
C GLY A 176 -63.63 4.60 1.08
N PHE A 177 -62.77 3.88 1.81
CA PHE A 177 -62.95 3.66 3.25
C PHE A 177 -62.81 4.95 4.08
N ASP A 178 -62.18 5.98 3.51
CA ASP A 178 -61.87 7.28 4.10
C ASP A 178 -62.72 8.43 3.52
N GLY A 179 -63.67 8.13 2.64
CA GLY A 179 -64.52 9.14 2.00
C GLY A 179 -63.83 9.95 0.89
N SER A 180 -62.58 9.64 0.54
CA SER A 180 -61.73 10.42 -0.36
C SER A 180 -62.20 10.43 -1.82
N LYS A 181 -63.07 9.51 -2.23
CA LYS A 181 -63.51 9.35 -3.62
C LYS A 181 -64.91 9.89 -3.90
N CYS A 182 -65.56 10.51 -2.92
CA CYS A 182 -66.85 11.16 -3.16
C CYS A 182 -66.68 12.48 -3.96
N PRO A 183 -67.50 12.74 -4.99
CA PRO A 183 -67.49 14.01 -5.69
C PRO A 183 -68.05 15.15 -4.79
N PRO A 184 -67.42 16.35 -4.77
CA PRO A 184 -67.87 17.48 -3.96
C PRO A 184 -69.01 18.27 -4.63
N ASP A 185 -69.94 18.80 -3.81
CA ASP A 185 -71.22 19.36 -4.25
C ASP A 185 -71.21 20.83 -4.78
N GLU A 186 -70.09 21.55 -4.90
CA GLU A 186 -70.09 22.91 -5.51
C GLU A 186 -68.79 23.29 -6.26
N PRO A 187 -68.85 24.17 -7.30
CA PRO A 187 -67.72 24.46 -8.19
C PRO A 187 -66.62 25.31 -7.53
N PHE A 188 -65.37 24.98 -7.85
CA PHE A 188 -64.14 25.44 -7.18
C PHE A 188 -63.99 26.98 -7.01
N PRO A 189 -63.63 27.46 -5.81
CA PRO A 189 -63.42 28.89 -5.53
C PRO A 189 -62.09 29.46 -6.09
N LEU A 190 -62.15 30.70 -6.59
CA LEU A 190 -61.09 31.45 -7.32
C LEU A 190 -59.69 31.43 -6.68
N TYR A 191 -59.58 31.29 -5.35
CA TYR A 191 -58.30 31.26 -4.64
C TYR A 191 -57.44 30.04 -4.99
N VAL A 192 -58.06 28.91 -5.38
CA VAL A 192 -57.34 27.68 -5.75
C VAL A 192 -56.55 27.87 -7.04
N ILE A 193 -57.09 28.61 -8.01
CA ILE A 193 -56.41 28.92 -9.27
C ILE A 193 -55.18 29.82 -9.02
N VAL A 194 -55.30 30.82 -8.13
CA VAL A 194 -54.18 31.71 -7.79
C VAL A 194 -53.05 30.94 -7.11
N ILE A 195 -53.35 30.00 -6.20
CA ILE A 195 -52.36 29.17 -5.53
C ILE A 195 -51.62 28.25 -6.52
N ILE A 196 -52.32 27.65 -7.49
CA ILE A 196 -51.70 26.81 -8.51
C ILE A 196 -50.79 27.62 -9.44
N VAL A 197 -51.19 28.84 -9.81
CA VAL A 197 -50.37 29.73 -10.64
C VAL A 197 -49.13 30.21 -9.87
N LEU A 198 -49.27 30.62 -8.60
CA LEU A 198 -48.11 30.98 -7.78
C LEU A 198 -47.18 29.80 -7.53
N GLY A 199 -47.73 28.62 -7.26
CA GLY A 199 -46.97 27.39 -7.07
C GLY A 199 -46.18 26.99 -8.32
N SER A 200 -46.78 27.09 -9.51
CA SER A 200 -46.10 26.78 -10.77
C SER A 200 -45.00 27.79 -11.10
N VAL A 201 -45.21 29.08 -10.82
CA VAL A 201 -44.16 30.11 -10.97
C VAL A 201 -43.00 29.87 -10.02
N ILE A 202 -43.25 29.51 -8.76
CA ILE A 202 -42.19 29.18 -7.79
C ILE A 202 -41.41 27.95 -8.23
N ILE A 203 -42.08 26.90 -8.69
CA ILE A 203 -41.40 25.70 -9.23
C ILE A 203 -40.54 26.06 -10.44
N LEU A 204 -41.05 26.90 -11.36
CA LEU A 204 -40.30 27.34 -12.53
C LEU A 204 -39.04 28.14 -12.11
N VAL A 205 -39.19 29.05 -11.15
CA VAL A 205 -38.06 29.83 -10.60
C VAL A 205 -37.05 28.92 -9.90
N LEU A 206 -37.48 27.91 -9.15
CA LEU A 206 -36.59 26.94 -8.52
C LEU A 206 -35.83 26.09 -9.57
N ILE A 207 -36.49 25.68 -10.65
CA ILE A 207 -35.85 24.95 -11.75
C ILE A 207 -34.82 25.84 -12.46
N ILE A 208 -35.18 27.08 -12.81
CA ILE A 208 -34.27 28.05 -13.45
C ILE A 208 -33.11 28.35 -12.50
N SER A 209 -33.37 28.60 -11.22
CA SER A 209 -32.33 28.84 -10.20
C SER A 209 -31.42 27.63 -10.04
N PHE A 210 -31.93 26.40 -10.14
CA PHE A 210 -31.11 25.18 -10.11
C PHE A 210 -30.20 25.08 -11.34
N PHE A 211 -30.71 25.36 -12.54
CA PHE A 211 -29.89 25.38 -13.75
C PHE A 211 -28.85 26.50 -13.74
N VAL A 212 -29.20 27.69 -13.26
CA VAL A 212 -28.27 28.81 -13.08
C VAL A 212 -27.22 28.46 -12.02
N TYR A 213 -27.62 27.91 -10.88
CA TYR A 213 -26.69 27.44 -9.84
C TYR A 213 -25.75 26.36 -10.38
N ARG A 214 -26.26 25.38 -11.12
CA ARG A 214 -25.44 24.34 -11.76
C ARG A 214 -24.48 24.93 -12.79
N HIS A 215 -24.92 25.92 -13.58
CA HIS A 215 -24.08 26.63 -14.54
C HIS A 215 -22.96 27.40 -13.82
N ILE A 216 -23.30 28.19 -12.81
CA ILE A 216 -22.33 28.96 -12.00
C ILE A 216 -21.33 28.03 -11.31
N ARG A 217 -21.81 26.93 -10.71
CA ARG A 217 -20.94 25.94 -10.07
C ARG A 217 -19.99 25.27 -11.06
N LEU A 218 -20.48 24.93 -12.25
CA LEU A 218 -19.65 24.34 -13.31
C LEU A 218 -18.61 25.35 -13.81
N GLU A 219 -18.95 26.63 -13.93
CA GLU A 219 -17.98 27.68 -14.26
C GLU A 219 -16.97 27.94 -13.15
N ALA A 220 -17.37 27.89 -11.88
CA ALA A 220 -16.47 27.98 -10.74
C ALA A 220 -15.47 26.80 -10.72
N GLU A 221 -15.94 25.57 -10.92
CA GLU A 221 -15.08 24.38 -11.01
C GLU A 221 -14.15 24.41 -12.23
N LEU A 222 -14.55 25.02 -13.36
CA LEU A 222 -13.68 25.22 -14.53
C LEU A 222 -12.66 26.35 -14.32
N ALA A 223 -12.99 27.35 -13.50
CA ALA A 223 -12.09 28.44 -13.13
C ALA A 223 -11.00 27.99 -12.12
N GLU A 224 -11.27 26.95 -11.33
CA GLU A 224 -10.26 26.31 -10.49
C GLU A 224 -9.19 25.60 -11.34
N MET A 225 -8.07 26.29 -11.60
CA MET A 225 -6.92 25.79 -12.36
C MET A 225 -6.09 24.72 -11.61
N ASN A 226 -6.74 23.80 -10.89
CA ASN A 226 -6.11 22.75 -10.08
C ASN A 226 -5.37 21.68 -10.91
N TRP A 227 -5.38 21.79 -12.25
CA TRP A 227 -4.64 20.96 -13.19
C TRP A 227 -3.36 21.64 -13.68
N ARG A 228 -3.21 22.96 -13.47
CA ARG A 228 -2.06 23.72 -13.92
C ARG A 228 -0.89 23.47 -12.96
N VAL A 229 0.23 23.04 -13.54
CA VAL A 229 1.48 22.82 -12.81
C VAL A 229 2.48 23.85 -13.28
N ARG A 230 3.16 24.52 -12.33
CA ARG A 230 4.26 25.43 -12.67
C ARG A 230 5.52 24.61 -12.91
N TRP A 231 6.32 25.01 -13.89
CA TRP A 231 7.58 24.32 -14.21
C TRP A 231 8.53 24.27 -13.01
N ASP A 232 8.58 25.33 -12.20
CA ASP A 232 9.43 25.42 -11.01
C ASP A 232 9.06 24.42 -9.90
N ASP A 233 7.81 23.93 -9.89
CA ASP A 233 7.36 22.93 -8.92
C ASP A 233 7.85 21.51 -9.29
N ILE A 234 8.45 21.33 -10.47
CA ILE A 234 8.96 20.05 -10.97
C ILE A 234 10.47 19.99 -10.72
N LEU A 235 10.89 19.10 -9.82
CA LEU A 235 12.29 18.90 -9.51
C LEU A 235 12.90 17.86 -10.46
N PHE A 236 13.92 18.26 -11.21
CA PHE A 236 14.69 17.37 -12.09
C PHE A 236 15.97 16.93 -11.36
N GLY A 237 16.15 15.61 -11.21
CA GLY A 237 17.32 15.03 -10.51
C GLY A 237 17.08 14.75 -9.02
N SER A 238 18.08 14.13 -8.38
CA SER A 238 17.99 13.67 -6.98
C SER A 238 17.80 14.84 -5.99
N PRO A 239 16.88 14.74 -5.02
CA PRO A 239 16.69 15.76 -3.98
C PRO A 239 17.92 16.00 -3.09
N SER A 240 18.93 15.12 -3.13
CA SER A 240 20.06 15.15 -2.19
C SER A 240 21.23 16.05 -2.59
N LYS A 241 21.26 16.68 -3.78
CA LYS A 241 22.40 17.53 -4.20
C LYS A 241 22.20 19.03 -4.10
N ASN A 242 20.99 19.54 -3.86
CA ASN A 242 20.75 20.98 -3.72
C ASN A 242 20.39 21.37 -2.29
N LYS A 243 21.41 21.53 -1.43
CA LYS A 243 21.29 22.31 -0.20
C LYS A 243 21.23 23.81 -0.55
N LYS A 244 20.06 24.40 -0.40
CA LYS A 244 19.76 25.75 0.15
C LYS A 244 18.38 26.18 -0.36
N LEU A 245 17.32 25.94 0.41
CA LEU A 245 16.19 26.88 0.41
C LEU A 245 15.51 26.86 1.79
N GLU A 246 15.78 27.96 2.49
CA GLU A 246 15.01 28.68 3.50
C GLU A 246 13.90 27.99 4.31
N ARG A 247 14.12 28.06 5.62
CA ARG A 247 13.05 28.19 6.62
C ARG A 247 12.13 29.36 6.26
N GLN A 248 10.87 29.10 5.98
CA GLN A 248 9.78 29.96 6.45
C GLN A 248 8.52 29.13 6.66
N GLY A 249 7.93 29.31 7.84
CA GLY A 249 6.84 28.48 8.33
C GLY A 249 5.44 29.00 8.00
N SER A 250 4.54 28.03 8.08
CA SER A 250 3.24 28.08 8.77
C SER A 250 1.98 28.37 7.96
N ARG A 251 1.02 27.46 8.21
CA ARG A 251 -0.44 27.62 8.41
C ARG A 251 -1.34 26.94 7.38
N MET A 252 -1.70 25.70 7.73
CA MET A 252 -3.04 25.10 7.74
C MET A 252 -3.94 25.21 6.51
N SER A 253 -4.32 24.03 6.00
CA SER A 253 -5.74 23.71 5.82
C SER A 253 -5.93 22.20 6.03
N LEU A 254 -6.50 21.88 7.19
CA LEU A 254 -7.18 20.62 7.45
C LEU A 254 -8.31 20.49 6.43
N ASN A 255 -8.27 19.45 5.59
CA ASN A 255 -9.52 18.89 5.09
C ASN A 255 -9.44 17.37 5.18
N ARG A 256 -10.32 16.85 6.02
CA ARG A 256 -10.45 15.45 6.41
C ARG A 256 -11.30 14.77 5.36
N GLY A 257 -10.67 14.05 4.44
CA GLY A 257 -11.31 13.17 3.47
C GLY A 257 -10.46 11.91 3.35
N SER A 258 -10.87 10.84 4.02
CA SER A 258 -10.22 9.53 3.97
C SER A 258 -10.13 9.02 2.54
N TYR A 259 -8.91 8.95 2.01
CA TYR A 259 -8.55 8.05 0.92
C TYR A 259 -7.24 7.35 1.30
N ASN A 260 -7.37 6.36 2.18
CA ASN A 260 -6.40 5.28 2.26
C ASN A 260 -6.53 4.46 0.98
N SER A 261 -5.73 4.80 -0.03
CA SER A 261 -5.30 3.82 -1.03
C SER A 261 -3.79 3.68 -0.87
N SER A 262 -3.41 2.53 -0.36
CA SER A 262 -2.06 2.01 -0.18
C SER A 262 -1.12 2.33 -1.35
N CYS A 263 -0.41 3.45 -1.27
CA CYS A 263 0.78 3.71 -2.07
C CYS A 263 2.01 3.39 -1.20
N SER A 264 2.37 2.11 -1.16
CA SER A 264 3.63 1.63 -0.59
C SER A 264 4.80 2.02 -1.51
N GLY A 265 5.00 3.32 -1.72
CA GLY A 265 6.08 3.87 -2.57
C GLY A 265 7.19 4.57 -1.78
N ASP A 266 6.92 4.95 -0.53
CA ASP A 266 7.77 5.88 0.23
C ASP A 266 9.05 5.26 0.81
N THR A 267 9.20 3.93 0.80
CA THR A 267 10.39 3.26 1.35
C THR A 267 11.43 2.83 0.32
N ILE A 268 11.14 2.95 -0.97
CA ILE A 268 12.05 2.44 -2.04
C ILE A 268 12.83 3.58 -2.71
N ALA A 269 12.39 4.83 -2.58
CA ALA A 269 13.02 5.97 -3.28
C ALA A 269 14.35 6.45 -2.66
N ALA A 270 14.68 6.05 -1.43
CA ALA A 270 15.83 6.61 -0.70
C ALA A 270 17.17 5.88 -0.89
N HIS A 271 17.20 4.66 -1.46
CA HIS A 271 18.43 3.82 -1.45
C HIS A 271 18.87 3.23 -2.80
N LEU A 272 18.38 3.71 -3.93
CA LEU A 272 18.67 3.07 -5.24
C LEU A 272 19.59 3.89 -6.14
N GLN A 273 20.83 4.13 -5.70
CA GLN A 273 21.92 4.61 -6.56
C GLN A 273 23.06 3.59 -6.58
N ASP A 274 23.01 2.58 -7.46
CA ASP A 274 24.20 2.03 -8.15
C ASP A 274 23.89 0.98 -9.23
N GLY A 275 22.91 1.23 -10.10
CA GLY A 275 22.62 0.33 -11.21
C GLY A 275 21.83 1.06 -12.28
N ALA A 276 22.39 1.14 -13.48
CA ALA A 276 21.82 1.83 -14.63
C ALA A 276 20.42 1.30 -14.94
N ARG A 277 19.38 1.92 -14.38
CA ARG A 277 18.01 1.66 -14.81
C ARG A 277 17.72 2.53 -16.02
N GLN A 278 17.37 1.87 -17.12
CA GLN A 278 17.00 2.49 -18.39
C GLN A 278 15.77 3.39 -18.16
N LEU A 279 15.97 4.71 -18.12
CA LEU A 279 14.88 5.67 -18.06
C LEU A 279 14.23 5.73 -19.45
N TYR A 280 13.06 5.10 -19.58
CA TYR A 280 12.32 5.02 -20.86
C TYR A 280 11.74 6.37 -21.33
N THR A 281 11.59 7.35 -20.42
CA THR A 281 11.09 8.70 -20.76
C THR A 281 11.62 9.75 -19.79
N LYS A 282 11.41 11.04 -20.11
CA LYS A 282 11.78 12.17 -19.25
C LYS A 282 10.93 12.13 -17.98
N THR A 283 11.60 12.06 -16.83
CA THR A 283 10.97 12.00 -15.50
C THR A 283 11.31 13.24 -14.67
N GLY A 284 10.44 13.54 -13.71
CA GLY A 284 10.68 14.56 -12.68
C GLY A 284 9.95 14.21 -11.38
N TYR A 285 10.22 14.97 -10.32
CA TYR A 285 9.51 14.86 -9.05
C TYR A 285 8.52 16.01 -8.90
N TYR A 286 7.26 15.69 -8.67
CA TYR A 286 6.21 16.68 -8.38
C TYR A 286 5.48 16.29 -7.09
N LYS A 287 5.48 17.18 -6.09
CA LYS A 287 4.89 16.93 -4.75
C LYS A 287 5.37 15.62 -4.10
N GLY A 288 6.62 15.25 -4.31
CA GLY A 288 7.23 14.03 -3.75
C GLY A 288 7.01 12.75 -4.57
N ALA A 289 6.16 12.76 -5.60
CA ALA A 289 5.94 11.61 -6.48
C ALA A 289 6.75 11.73 -7.78
N ILE A 290 7.24 10.60 -8.31
CA ILE A 290 7.86 10.55 -9.63
C ILE A 290 6.78 10.62 -10.72
N VAL A 291 6.96 11.52 -11.68
CA VAL A 291 6.02 11.79 -12.76
C VAL A 291 6.71 11.70 -14.12
N ALA A 292 5.95 11.27 -15.13
CA ALA A 292 6.37 11.26 -16.53
C ALA A 292 6.04 12.61 -17.16
N ILE A 293 6.99 13.16 -17.92
CA ILE A 293 6.89 14.51 -18.49
C ILE A 293 6.98 14.41 -20.01
N LYS A 294 5.86 14.66 -20.68
CA LYS A 294 5.80 14.69 -22.15
C LYS A 294 5.80 16.14 -22.62
N THR A 295 6.80 16.55 -23.38
CA THR A 295 6.93 17.93 -23.88
C THR A 295 5.94 18.21 -25.01
N ILE A 296 5.38 19.41 -25.05
CA ILE A 296 4.49 19.87 -26.13
C ILE A 296 5.25 20.88 -27.00
N GLU A 297 5.34 20.62 -28.30
CA GLU A 297 6.02 21.47 -29.28
C GLU A 297 5.12 22.58 -29.84
N LYS A 298 4.43 23.33 -28.96
CA LYS A 298 3.64 24.50 -29.37
C LYS A 298 4.27 25.78 -28.85
N THR A 299 4.33 26.80 -29.70
CA THR A 299 4.90 28.10 -29.31
C THR A 299 3.94 28.89 -28.44
N ASN A 300 2.62 28.80 -28.69
CA ASN A 300 1.57 29.45 -27.88
C ASN A 300 0.31 28.58 -27.78
N ILE A 301 -0.07 28.19 -26.56
CA ILE A 301 -1.34 27.52 -26.27
C ILE A 301 -2.29 28.55 -25.64
N THR A 302 -3.37 28.89 -26.34
CA THR A 302 -4.45 29.69 -25.75
C THR A 302 -5.43 28.78 -25.02
N ILE A 303 -5.72 29.09 -23.75
CA ILE A 303 -6.66 28.33 -22.94
C ILE A 303 -8.09 28.68 -23.40
N GLN A 304 -8.70 27.80 -24.19
CA GLN A 304 -10.09 27.93 -24.64
C GLN A 304 -11.02 27.00 -23.84
N LYS A 305 -12.31 27.35 -23.75
CA LYS A 305 -13.33 26.58 -23.01
C LYS A 305 -13.39 25.08 -23.40
N PRO A 306 -13.27 24.69 -24.70
CA PRO A 306 -13.24 23.27 -25.08
C PRO A 306 -12.03 22.49 -24.52
N LEU A 307 -10.86 23.12 -24.44
CA LEU A 307 -9.65 22.50 -23.88
C LEU A 307 -9.79 22.28 -22.37
N LEU A 308 -10.36 23.24 -21.64
CA LEU A 308 -10.62 23.10 -20.20
C LEU A 308 -11.60 21.96 -19.90
N LEU A 309 -12.64 21.81 -20.72
CA LEU A 309 -13.58 20.69 -20.61
C LEU A 309 -12.89 19.34 -20.85
N GLU A 310 -12.00 19.24 -21.83
CA GLU A 310 -11.23 18.04 -22.11
C GLU A 310 -10.26 17.67 -20.97
N ILE A 311 -9.53 18.65 -20.43
CA ILE A 311 -8.64 18.46 -19.28
C ILE A 311 -9.43 18.02 -18.05
N LYS A 312 -10.59 18.63 -17.77
CA LYS A 312 -11.45 18.24 -16.65
C LYS A 312 -11.91 16.79 -16.79
N ARG A 313 -12.44 16.41 -17.95
CA ARG A 313 -12.88 15.04 -18.24
C ARG A 313 -11.78 14.02 -17.94
N ILE A 314 -10.55 14.30 -18.36
CA ILE A 314 -9.42 13.38 -18.19
C ILE A 314 -8.92 13.35 -16.76
N LYS A 315 -8.92 14.50 -16.06
CA LYS A 315 -8.54 14.60 -14.65
C LYS A 315 -9.49 13.83 -13.72
N ASP A 316 -10.77 13.79 -14.06
CA ASP A 316 -11.79 13.10 -13.27
C ASP A 316 -11.79 11.56 -13.50
N LEU A 317 -11.04 11.05 -14.49
CA LEU A 317 -10.90 9.61 -14.71
C LEU A 317 -10.00 8.98 -13.65
N GLN A 318 -10.53 7.93 -13.00
CA GLN A 318 -9.79 7.14 -12.03
C GLN A 318 -10.07 5.66 -12.24
N ASN A 319 -9.04 4.93 -12.68
CA ASN A 319 -9.08 3.49 -12.87
C ASN A 319 -7.67 2.91 -12.75
N ASP A 320 -7.55 1.68 -12.24
CA ASP A 320 -6.26 1.02 -12.05
C ASP A 320 -5.53 0.69 -13.37
N HIS A 321 -6.26 0.59 -14.49
CA HIS A 321 -5.75 0.28 -15.83
C HIS A 321 -5.67 1.52 -16.73
N ILE A 322 -5.77 2.73 -16.18
CA ILE A 322 -5.60 4.00 -16.90
C ILE A 322 -4.57 4.84 -16.16
N VAL A 323 -3.65 5.45 -16.90
CA VAL A 323 -2.65 6.35 -16.33
C VAL A 323 -3.32 7.60 -15.79
N ARG A 324 -3.04 7.93 -14.52
CA ARG A 324 -3.58 9.12 -13.88
C ARG A 324 -2.96 10.39 -14.46
N PHE A 325 -3.81 11.29 -14.92
CA PHE A 325 -3.40 12.64 -15.30
C PHE A 325 -3.13 13.49 -14.05
N VAL A 326 -1.90 14.00 -13.92
CA VAL A 326 -1.49 14.82 -12.77
C VAL A 326 -1.73 16.29 -13.06
N GLY A 327 -1.36 16.75 -14.26
CA GLY A 327 -1.54 18.13 -14.68
C GLY A 327 -0.83 18.47 -15.98
N ALA A 328 -0.85 19.75 -16.34
CA ALA A 328 -0.12 20.27 -17.50
C ALA A 328 0.56 21.61 -17.16
N CYS A 329 1.78 21.79 -17.67
CA CYS A 329 2.48 23.06 -17.69
C CYS A 329 2.25 23.72 -19.06
N ILE A 330 1.70 24.93 -19.06
CA ILE A 330 1.41 25.70 -20.28
C ILE A 330 2.37 26.90 -20.42
N ASP A 331 3.20 27.15 -19.41
CA ASP A 331 4.07 28.33 -19.35
C ASP A 331 5.23 28.19 -20.37
N PRO A 332 5.36 29.12 -21.35
CA PRO A 332 6.52 29.14 -22.25
C PRO A 332 7.81 29.43 -21.45
N PRO A 333 8.96 28.83 -21.79
CA PRO A 333 9.25 27.96 -22.94
C PRO A 333 9.02 26.45 -22.68
N HIS A 334 8.54 26.06 -21.50
CA HIS A 334 8.52 24.66 -21.06
C HIS A 334 7.10 24.11 -20.94
N GLN A 335 6.45 23.91 -22.08
CA GLN A 335 5.11 23.32 -22.14
C GLN A 335 5.19 21.79 -22.05
N CYS A 336 4.47 21.19 -21.11
CA CYS A 336 4.49 19.74 -20.93
C CYS A 336 3.19 19.19 -20.32
N ILE A 337 2.93 17.92 -20.59
CA ILE A 337 1.90 17.10 -19.96
C ILE A 337 2.57 16.24 -18.89
N ILE A 338 1.95 16.18 -17.72
CA ILE A 338 2.48 15.47 -16.55
C ILE A 338 1.49 14.37 -16.18
N THR A 339 1.99 13.13 -16.23
CA THR A 339 1.22 11.93 -15.87
C THR A 339 1.98 11.11 -14.83
N GLU A 340 1.30 10.14 -14.22
CA GLU A 340 1.95 9.11 -13.41
C GLU A 340 3.06 8.41 -14.22
N TYR A 341 4.20 8.12 -13.57
CA TYR A 341 5.31 7.39 -14.19
C TYR A 341 5.23 5.89 -13.93
N CYS A 342 5.33 5.11 -15.00
CA CYS A 342 5.35 3.65 -14.96
C CYS A 342 6.80 3.13 -15.16
N PRO A 343 7.41 2.48 -14.15
CA PRO A 343 8.86 2.22 -14.11
C PRO A 343 9.33 1.02 -14.95
N LYS A 344 8.43 0.32 -15.65
CA LYS A 344 8.77 -0.79 -16.57
C LYS A 344 8.66 -0.38 -18.05
N GLY A 345 8.36 0.89 -18.34
CA GLY A 345 8.28 1.39 -19.70
C GLY A 345 6.96 1.05 -20.38
N SER A 346 6.98 1.08 -21.71
CA SER A 346 5.85 0.67 -22.56
C SER A 346 5.77 -0.85 -22.70
N LEU A 347 4.62 -1.34 -23.16
CA LEU A 347 4.44 -2.75 -23.46
C LEU A 347 5.38 -3.18 -24.58
N GLN A 348 5.66 -2.30 -25.55
CA GLN A 348 6.65 -2.58 -26.58
C GLN A 348 8.04 -2.86 -25.97
N ASP A 349 8.50 -2.05 -25.02
CA ASP A 349 9.78 -2.25 -24.33
C ASP A 349 9.84 -3.61 -23.59
N VAL A 350 8.70 -4.02 -23.00
CA VAL A 350 8.57 -5.32 -22.31
C VAL A 350 8.54 -6.50 -23.30
N LEU A 351 7.94 -6.32 -24.48
CA LEU A 351 7.87 -7.34 -25.52
C LEU A 351 9.23 -7.58 -26.18
N GLU A 352 10.00 -6.51 -26.42
CA GLU A 352 11.35 -6.54 -27.02
C GLU A 352 12.41 -7.10 -26.06
N ASN A 353 12.19 -7.00 -24.73
CA ASN A 353 13.12 -7.55 -23.76
C ASN A 353 12.99 -9.10 -23.66
N GLU A 354 13.97 -9.80 -24.22
CA GLU A 354 14.05 -11.27 -24.21
C GLU A 354 14.28 -11.88 -22.82
N GLU A 355 14.83 -11.12 -21.86
CA GLU A 355 15.03 -11.61 -20.48
C GLU A 355 13.70 -11.87 -19.76
N ILE A 356 12.65 -11.14 -20.14
CA ILE A 356 11.31 -11.30 -19.58
C ILE A 356 10.63 -12.50 -20.24
N LYS A 357 10.56 -13.63 -19.52
CA LYS A 357 9.82 -14.82 -19.98
C LYS A 357 8.30 -14.62 -19.84
N LEU A 358 7.64 -14.32 -20.96
CA LEU A 358 6.17 -14.16 -21.04
C LEU A 358 5.49 -15.50 -21.29
N ASP A 359 5.12 -16.17 -20.19
CA ASP A 359 4.24 -17.35 -20.26
C ASP A 359 2.81 -16.95 -20.64
N TRP A 360 2.00 -17.89 -21.15
CA TRP A 360 0.66 -17.61 -21.67
C TRP A 360 -0.28 -17.02 -20.62
N MET A 361 -0.15 -17.42 -19.35
CA MET A 361 -0.89 -16.79 -18.25
C MET A 361 -0.62 -15.29 -18.15
N PHE A 362 0.64 -14.88 -18.28
CA PHE A 362 1.04 -13.47 -18.25
C PHE A 362 0.57 -12.72 -19.51
N ARG A 363 0.62 -13.37 -20.68
CA ARG A 363 0.09 -12.78 -21.93
C ARG A 363 -1.42 -12.52 -21.81
N TYR A 364 -2.17 -13.45 -21.24
CA TYR A 364 -3.61 -13.28 -20.98
C TYR A 364 -3.88 -12.16 -19.97
N SER A 365 -3.09 -12.01 -18.91
CA SER A 365 -3.27 -10.91 -17.96
C SER A 365 -3.01 -9.54 -18.61
N VAL A 366 -1.98 -9.41 -19.43
CA VAL A 366 -1.70 -8.20 -20.23
C VAL A 366 -2.88 -7.87 -21.15
N MET A 367 -3.37 -8.84 -21.92
CA MET A 367 -4.53 -8.64 -22.79
C MET A 367 -5.79 -8.23 -22.01
N GLN A 368 -5.99 -8.85 -20.84
CA GLN A 368 -7.13 -8.58 -19.96
C GLN A 368 -7.07 -7.17 -19.36
N ASP A 369 -5.89 -6.71 -18.95
CA ASP A 369 -5.68 -5.37 -18.40
C ASP A 369 -5.98 -4.28 -19.45
N ILE A 370 -5.50 -4.46 -20.69
CA ILE A 370 -5.80 -3.55 -21.80
C ILE A 370 -7.31 -3.51 -22.05
N VAL A 371 -7.98 -4.65 -22.09
CA VAL A 371 -9.45 -4.69 -22.29
C VAL A 371 -10.20 -4.03 -21.13
N ARG A 372 -9.75 -4.20 -19.88
CA ARG A 372 -10.37 -3.52 -18.73
C ARG A 372 -10.21 -2.00 -18.80
N GLY A 373 -9.02 -1.52 -19.15
CA GLY A 373 -8.75 -0.10 -19.34
C GLY A 373 -9.59 0.50 -20.46
N MET A 374 -9.63 -0.15 -21.63
CA MET A 374 -10.42 0.31 -22.78
C MET A 374 -11.92 0.25 -22.53
N ALA A 375 -12.42 -0.81 -21.87
CA ALA A 375 -13.83 -0.92 -21.50
C ALA A 375 -14.28 0.20 -20.54
N TYR A 376 -13.40 0.62 -19.63
CA TYR A 376 -13.65 1.78 -18.77
C TYR A 376 -13.61 3.09 -19.56
N LEU A 377 -12.62 3.28 -20.42
CA LEU A 377 -12.49 4.48 -21.24
C LEU A 377 -13.70 4.69 -22.17
N HIS A 378 -14.17 3.63 -22.83
CA HIS A 378 -15.36 3.67 -23.69
C HIS A 378 -16.66 3.92 -22.91
N GLY A 379 -16.74 3.47 -21.66
CA GLY A 379 -17.84 3.77 -20.74
C GLY A 379 -17.79 5.17 -20.13
N SER A 380 -16.67 5.88 -20.28
CA SER A 380 -16.48 7.24 -19.75
C SER A 380 -16.93 8.33 -20.74
N GLU A 381 -16.90 9.59 -20.30
CA GLU A 381 -17.22 10.74 -21.16
C GLU A 381 -16.24 10.94 -22.33
N VAL A 382 -15.04 10.35 -22.27
CA VAL A 382 -14.02 10.42 -23.34
C VAL A 382 -14.39 9.51 -24.52
N ARG A 383 -15.10 8.40 -24.27
CA ARG A 383 -15.67 7.44 -25.24
C ARG A 383 -14.70 6.70 -26.17
N THR A 384 -13.54 7.25 -26.51
CA THR A 384 -12.57 6.66 -27.44
C THR A 384 -11.14 6.97 -27.02
N HIS A 385 -10.20 6.12 -27.45
CA HIS A 385 -8.77 6.40 -27.31
C HIS A 385 -8.21 7.09 -28.56
N GLY A 386 -8.52 6.55 -29.74
CA GLY A 386 -8.18 7.11 -31.05
C GLY A 386 -6.74 6.88 -31.52
N ASN A 387 -5.81 6.57 -30.62
CA ASN A 387 -4.41 6.26 -30.95
C ASN A 387 -3.84 5.08 -30.12
N LEU A 388 -4.59 3.98 -29.98
CA LEU A 388 -4.18 2.84 -29.14
C LEU A 388 -3.01 2.08 -29.81
N LYS A 389 -1.90 1.89 -29.08
CA LYS A 389 -0.65 1.27 -29.56
C LYS A 389 0.06 0.56 -28.42
N SER A 390 0.96 -0.37 -28.72
CA SER A 390 1.80 -1.02 -27.70
C SER A 390 2.72 -0.01 -26.98
N THR A 391 3.12 1.09 -27.63
CA THR A 391 3.83 2.22 -26.99
C THR A 391 2.99 3.01 -25.99
N ASN A 392 1.66 3.06 -26.20
CA ASN A 392 0.71 3.80 -25.36
C ASN A 392 0.09 2.91 -24.27
N CYS A 393 0.53 1.65 -24.16
CA CYS A 393 0.26 0.77 -23.04
C CYS A 393 1.50 0.75 -22.16
N VAL A 394 1.45 1.30 -20.95
CA VAL A 394 2.60 1.37 -20.04
C VAL A 394 2.45 0.39 -18.88
N VAL A 395 3.58 -0.06 -18.34
CA VAL A 395 3.61 -1.14 -17.35
C VAL A 395 4.12 -0.62 -16.01
N ASP A 396 3.29 -0.76 -14.97
CA ASP A 396 3.64 -0.35 -13.62
C ASP A 396 4.61 -1.38 -12.96
N SER A 397 5.17 -1.02 -11.81
CA SER A 397 6.01 -1.82 -10.92
C SER A 397 5.48 -3.24 -10.65
N ARG A 398 4.15 -3.42 -10.60
CA ARG A 398 3.48 -4.70 -10.38
C ARG A 398 3.14 -5.47 -11.67
N PHE A 399 3.69 -5.09 -12.82
CA PHE A 399 3.38 -5.64 -14.14
C PHE A 399 1.90 -5.50 -14.57
N VAL A 400 1.17 -4.55 -13.98
CA VAL A 400 -0.18 -4.19 -14.43
C VAL A 400 -0.06 -3.22 -15.58
N VAL A 401 -0.83 -3.45 -16.65
CA VAL A 401 -0.85 -2.56 -17.82
C VAL A 401 -1.84 -1.42 -17.59
N LYS A 402 -1.36 -0.19 -17.83
CA LYS A 402 -2.14 1.04 -17.79
C LYS A 402 -2.12 1.71 -19.17
N ILE A 403 -3.27 2.20 -19.59
CA ILE A 403 -3.40 2.90 -20.87
C ILE A 403 -3.05 4.37 -20.67
N THR A 404 -2.17 4.90 -21.52
CA THR A 404 -1.75 6.31 -21.53
C THR A 404 -2.01 6.94 -22.89
N ASP A 405 -1.77 8.23 -23.01
CA ASP A 405 -1.90 8.95 -24.27
C ASP A 405 -3.29 8.96 -24.94
N PHE A 406 -4.34 8.82 -24.13
CA PHE A 406 -5.74 9.08 -24.51
C PHE A 406 -6.14 10.56 -24.30
N GLY A 407 -7.05 11.06 -25.13
CA GLY A 407 -7.56 12.43 -25.05
C GLY A 407 -6.50 13.53 -25.29
N LEU A 408 -6.81 14.75 -24.84
CA LEU A 408 -6.00 15.97 -25.06
C LEU A 408 -5.62 16.19 -26.53
N HIS A 409 -6.55 15.88 -27.44
CA HIS A 409 -6.31 15.92 -28.89
C HIS A 409 -5.94 17.33 -29.36
N TYR A 410 -6.42 18.37 -28.66
CA TYR A 410 -6.05 19.75 -28.95
C TYR A 410 -4.58 20.06 -28.62
N LEU A 411 -4.02 19.45 -27.57
CA LEU A 411 -2.63 19.69 -27.16
C LEU A 411 -1.64 18.85 -27.96
N ARG A 412 -2.00 17.60 -28.29
CA ARG A 412 -1.11 16.60 -28.91
C ARG A 412 -0.87 16.77 -30.41
N ARG A 413 -1.79 17.40 -31.14
CA ARG A 413 -1.78 17.48 -32.62
C ARG A 413 -0.56 18.19 -33.25
N SER A 414 0.25 18.93 -32.51
CA SER A 414 1.47 19.55 -33.05
C SER A 414 2.52 18.54 -33.50
N GLU A 415 2.56 17.34 -32.93
CA GLU A 415 3.49 16.26 -33.35
C GLU A 415 3.18 15.74 -34.77
N GLU A 416 1.94 15.85 -35.26
CA GLU A 416 1.51 15.23 -36.52
C GLU A 416 1.63 16.14 -37.77
N MET A 417 1.77 17.45 -37.61
CA MET A 417 1.81 18.40 -38.73
C MET A 417 3.22 18.83 -39.17
N GLN A 418 4.26 18.45 -38.41
CA GLN A 418 5.66 18.81 -38.72
C GLN A 418 6.49 17.67 -39.31
N GLU A 419 6.01 16.42 -39.26
CA GLU A 419 6.68 15.32 -39.93
C GLU A 419 6.28 15.31 -41.42
N ASP A 420 7.26 15.33 -42.31
CA ASP A 420 7.05 15.15 -43.75
C ASP A 420 6.16 13.92 -43.98
N GLU A 421 5.08 14.06 -44.75
CA GLU A 421 4.10 12.98 -45.06
C GLU A 421 4.77 11.73 -45.70
N THR A 422 6.05 11.83 -46.07
CA THR A 422 6.88 10.77 -46.66
C THR A 422 7.80 10.06 -45.66
N SER A 423 7.79 10.41 -44.37
CA SER A 423 8.70 9.82 -43.38
C SER A 423 8.31 8.40 -43.00
N PHE A 424 9.29 7.49 -42.94
CA PHE A 424 9.12 6.10 -42.50
C PHE A 424 8.43 6.00 -41.12
N ALA A 425 8.74 6.90 -40.20
CA ALA A 425 8.18 6.95 -38.85
C ALA A 425 6.67 7.25 -38.85
N HIS A 426 6.19 8.05 -39.82
CA HIS A 426 4.78 8.37 -39.97
C HIS A 426 3.96 7.11 -40.32
N TYR A 427 4.40 6.37 -41.34
CA TYR A 427 3.76 5.12 -41.75
C TYR A 427 3.86 4.05 -40.65
N GLN A 428 4.98 3.95 -39.94
CA GLN A 428 5.12 3.01 -38.83
C GLN A 428 4.08 3.28 -37.72
N ARG A 429 3.86 4.54 -37.35
CA ARG A 429 2.82 4.94 -36.39
C ARG A 429 1.40 4.63 -36.87
N MET A 430 1.18 4.46 -38.17
CA MET A 430 -0.14 4.20 -38.73
C MET A 430 -0.51 2.71 -38.78
N LEU A 431 0.41 1.78 -38.49
CA LEU A 431 0.19 0.33 -38.58
C LEU A 431 -0.94 -0.20 -37.66
N TRP A 432 -1.20 0.46 -36.54
CA TRP A 432 -2.31 0.13 -35.63
C TRP A 432 -3.65 0.73 -36.06
N THR A 433 -3.68 1.55 -37.11
CA THR A 433 -4.88 2.29 -37.52
C THR A 433 -5.79 1.40 -38.35
N ALA A 434 -7.08 1.40 -38.01
CA ALA A 434 -8.08 0.60 -38.70
C ALA A 434 -8.26 1.01 -40.18
N PRO A 435 -8.59 0.06 -41.08
CA PRO A 435 -8.69 0.29 -42.53
C PRO A 435 -9.70 1.38 -42.90
N GLU A 436 -10.83 1.47 -42.20
CA GLU A 436 -11.84 2.50 -42.43
C GLU A 436 -11.32 3.90 -42.11
N LEU A 437 -10.48 4.04 -41.08
CA LEU A 437 -9.87 5.32 -40.71
C LEU A 437 -8.76 5.71 -41.67
N LEU A 438 -8.02 4.73 -42.20
CA LEU A 438 -6.98 4.94 -43.21
C LEU A 438 -7.54 5.43 -44.56
N ARG A 439 -8.81 5.12 -44.88
CA ARG A 439 -9.49 5.53 -46.13
C ARG A 439 -10.15 6.91 -46.03
N MET A 440 -10.41 7.41 -44.82
CA MET A 440 -11.05 8.71 -44.63
C MET A 440 -10.08 9.85 -44.94
N ALA A 441 -10.47 10.76 -45.84
CA ALA A 441 -9.69 11.96 -46.15
C ALA A 441 -9.53 12.88 -44.93
N ASN A 442 -10.55 12.94 -44.05
CA ASN A 442 -10.51 13.69 -42.79
C ASN A 442 -10.82 12.74 -41.63
N ARG A 443 -9.76 12.24 -40.97
CA ARG A 443 -9.89 11.37 -39.80
C ARG A 443 -10.51 12.12 -38.61
N PRO A 444 -11.52 11.55 -37.92
CA PRO A 444 -12.03 12.10 -36.66
C PRO A 444 -10.89 12.21 -35.64
N ARG A 445 -10.77 13.38 -34.98
CA ARG A 445 -9.68 13.66 -34.03
C ARG A 445 -9.65 12.70 -32.83
N GLU A 446 -10.83 12.27 -32.43
CA GLU A 446 -11.07 11.39 -31.28
C GLU A 446 -10.98 9.90 -31.66
N GLY A 447 -10.83 9.58 -32.95
CA GLY A 447 -10.93 8.23 -33.48
C GLY A 447 -12.34 7.65 -33.38
N THR A 448 -12.46 6.31 -33.42
CA THR A 448 -13.74 5.61 -33.28
C THR A 448 -13.59 4.44 -32.31
N PRO A 449 -14.66 4.07 -31.56
CA PRO A 449 -14.57 2.94 -30.62
C PRO A 449 -14.21 1.64 -31.34
N LYS A 450 -14.71 1.44 -32.56
CA LYS A 450 -14.41 0.27 -33.39
C LYS A 450 -13.01 0.30 -34.00
N GLY A 451 -12.42 1.48 -34.16
CA GLY A 451 -11.02 1.64 -34.53
C GLY A 451 -10.09 1.17 -33.41
N ASP A 452 -10.40 1.51 -32.16
CA ASP A 452 -9.62 1.04 -31.01
C ASP A 452 -9.64 -0.50 -30.87
N VAL A 453 -10.75 -1.15 -31.21
CA VAL A 453 -10.86 -2.62 -31.22
C VAL A 453 -9.93 -3.25 -32.27
N TYR A 454 -9.78 -2.61 -33.43
CA TYR A 454 -8.82 -3.06 -34.44
C TYR A 454 -7.38 -2.92 -33.93
N SER A 455 -7.04 -1.76 -33.34
CA SER A 455 -5.71 -1.53 -32.76
C SER A 455 -5.38 -2.55 -31.67
N PHE A 456 -6.35 -2.91 -30.84
CA PHE A 456 -6.21 -3.98 -29.83
C PHE A 456 -5.87 -5.34 -30.46
N ALA A 457 -6.44 -5.68 -31.62
CA ALA A 457 -6.13 -6.93 -32.32
C ALA A 457 -4.67 -6.99 -32.78
N ILE A 458 -4.13 -5.86 -33.27
CA ILE A 458 -2.72 -5.74 -33.67
C ILE A 458 -1.82 -5.91 -32.45
N ILE A 459 -2.13 -5.27 -31.32
CA ILE A 459 -1.39 -5.45 -30.06
C ILE A 459 -1.46 -6.89 -29.56
N CYS A 460 -2.61 -7.58 -29.70
CA CYS A 460 -2.70 -8.99 -29.35
C CYS A 460 -1.77 -9.86 -30.20
N GLN A 461 -1.64 -9.56 -31.50
CA GLN A 461 -0.70 -10.24 -32.37
C GLN A 461 0.76 -10.01 -31.93
N GLU A 462 1.10 -8.77 -31.55
CA GLU A 462 2.41 -8.43 -30.99
C GLU A 462 2.72 -9.25 -29.73
N ILE A 463 1.75 -9.42 -28.83
CA ILE A 463 1.90 -10.21 -27.60
C ILE A 463 2.09 -11.71 -27.91
N VAL A 464 1.40 -12.23 -28.94
CA VAL A 464 1.49 -13.65 -29.34
C VAL A 464 2.88 -13.97 -29.88
N TYR A 465 3.37 -13.20 -30.86
CA TYR A 465 4.61 -13.52 -31.57
C TYR A 465 5.86 -12.87 -30.98
N ARG A 466 5.74 -11.77 -30.23
CA ARG A 466 6.87 -10.92 -29.81
C ARG A 466 7.78 -10.48 -30.97
N LYS A 467 7.21 -10.37 -32.18
CA LYS A 467 7.94 -10.06 -33.42
C LYS A 467 7.44 -8.76 -34.04
N GLY A 468 7.71 -7.64 -33.37
CA GLY A 468 7.36 -6.32 -33.88
C GLY A 468 5.89 -6.16 -34.28
N VAL A 469 5.59 -5.01 -34.88
CA VAL A 469 4.22 -4.60 -35.22
C VAL A 469 3.83 -5.16 -36.57
N PHE A 470 2.60 -5.67 -36.71
CA PHE A 470 2.06 -6.19 -37.98
C PHE A 470 2.97 -7.27 -38.59
N HIS A 471 3.28 -8.32 -37.83
CA HIS A 471 4.17 -9.39 -38.28
C HIS A 471 3.56 -10.19 -39.45
N LEU A 472 4.39 -10.48 -40.46
CA LEU A 472 4.05 -11.32 -41.61
C LEU A 472 5.06 -12.45 -41.73
N HIS A 473 4.59 -13.70 -41.90
CA HIS A 473 5.49 -14.82 -42.15
C HIS A 473 6.13 -14.72 -43.55
N ASN A 474 7.46 -14.73 -43.60
CA ASN A 474 8.27 -14.79 -44.82
C ASN A 474 8.09 -13.62 -45.82
N LEU A 475 7.60 -12.47 -45.35
CA LEU A 475 7.40 -11.26 -46.17
C LEU A 475 7.85 -10.01 -45.40
N ASP A 476 8.97 -9.43 -45.82
CA ASP A 476 9.43 -8.13 -45.31
C ASP A 476 8.92 -7.02 -46.23
N LEU A 477 7.82 -6.38 -45.83
CA LEU A 477 7.23 -5.24 -46.53
C LEU A 477 7.51 -3.96 -45.75
N SER A 478 7.71 -2.86 -46.47
CA SER A 478 7.82 -1.55 -45.82
C SER A 478 6.48 -1.14 -45.18
N PRO A 479 6.48 -0.33 -44.10
CA PRO A 479 5.26 0.15 -43.47
C PRO A 479 4.30 0.85 -44.43
N GLN A 480 4.84 1.54 -45.45
CA GLN A 480 4.06 2.20 -46.50
C GLN A 480 3.30 1.18 -47.38
N GLU A 481 4.00 0.15 -47.88
CA GLU A 481 3.37 -0.90 -48.69
C GLU A 481 2.31 -1.68 -47.90
N ILE A 482 2.55 -1.93 -46.61
CA ILE A 482 1.57 -2.56 -45.72
C ILE A 482 0.31 -1.71 -45.66
N ILE A 483 0.43 -0.41 -45.41
CA ILE A 483 -0.70 0.50 -45.30
C ILE A 483 -1.47 0.60 -46.61
N ASP A 484 -0.78 0.67 -47.74
CA ASP A 484 -1.43 0.72 -49.05
C ASP A 484 -2.20 -0.58 -49.35
N LYS A 485 -1.65 -1.74 -49.00
CA LYS A 485 -2.37 -3.03 -49.12
C LYS A 485 -3.59 -3.11 -48.20
N VAL A 486 -3.51 -2.59 -46.97
CA VAL A 486 -4.66 -2.51 -46.04
C VAL A 486 -5.73 -1.55 -46.57
N LYS A 487 -5.32 -0.41 -47.15
CA LYS A 487 -6.25 0.57 -47.76
C LYS A 487 -7.00 0.01 -48.96
N ASN A 488 -6.34 -0.78 -49.81
CA ASN A 488 -6.89 -1.22 -51.10
C ASN A 488 -8.02 -2.27 -51.01
N ALA A 489 -8.33 -2.82 -49.83
CA ALA A 489 -9.50 -3.68 -49.58
C ALA A 489 -9.64 -4.91 -50.50
N ILE A 490 -8.54 -5.44 -51.05
CA ILE A 490 -8.54 -6.59 -51.95
C ILE A 490 -8.82 -7.86 -51.15
N LYS A 491 -9.74 -8.72 -51.61
CA LYS A 491 -10.03 -10.02 -50.95
C LYS A 491 -9.02 -11.11 -51.37
N PRO A 492 -8.51 -11.96 -50.46
CA PRO A 492 -8.69 -11.90 -49.00
C PRO A 492 -8.02 -10.65 -48.42
N TYR A 493 -8.72 -9.97 -47.50
CA TYR A 493 -8.26 -8.70 -46.94
C TYR A 493 -6.88 -8.84 -46.31
N PHE A 494 -5.98 -7.91 -46.65
CA PHE A 494 -4.62 -7.94 -46.14
C PHE A 494 -4.64 -7.74 -44.61
N ARG A 495 -4.13 -8.73 -43.89
CA ARG A 495 -4.10 -8.80 -42.43
C ARG A 495 -2.78 -9.41 -41.95
N PRO A 496 -2.38 -9.14 -40.70
CA PRO A 496 -1.21 -9.77 -40.13
C PRO A 496 -1.37 -11.29 -40.08
N THR A 497 -0.25 -12.02 -40.15
CA THR A 497 -0.32 -13.49 -40.11
C THR A 497 -0.63 -13.96 -38.69
N LEU A 498 -1.59 -14.88 -38.56
CA LEU A 498 -1.97 -15.51 -37.30
C LEU A 498 -2.40 -16.95 -37.58
N GLU A 499 -1.49 -17.89 -37.35
CA GLU A 499 -1.79 -19.33 -37.47
C GLU A 499 -2.51 -19.83 -36.21
N THR A 500 -3.39 -20.82 -36.36
CA THR A 500 -4.18 -21.35 -35.24
C THR A 500 -3.33 -22.10 -34.21
N PHE A 501 -2.25 -22.77 -34.65
CA PHE A 501 -1.35 -23.54 -33.79
C PHE A 501 -0.46 -22.67 -32.88
N ASP A 502 -0.21 -21.42 -33.25
CA ASP A 502 0.63 -20.49 -32.49
C ASP A 502 -0.09 -19.88 -31.28
N CYS A 503 -1.41 -20.04 -31.21
CA CYS A 503 -2.22 -19.67 -30.05
C CYS A 503 -2.49 -20.91 -29.19
N PRO A 504 -2.52 -20.78 -27.85
CA PRO A 504 -2.76 -21.90 -26.95
C PRO A 504 -4.19 -22.45 -27.08
N THR A 505 -5.11 -21.64 -27.61
CA THR A 505 -6.51 -21.98 -27.85
C THR A 505 -6.98 -21.39 -29.19
N ASP A 506 -7.72 -22.18 -29.97
CA ASP A 506 -8.35 -21.73 -31.22
C ASP A 506 -9.32 -20.56 -30.97
N GLU A 507 -9.90 -20.50 -29.78
CA GLU A 507 -10.80 -19.42 -29.35
C GLU A 507 -10.08 -18.05 -29.30
N LEU A 508 -8.82 -17.98 -28.86
CA LEU A 508 -8.05 -16.74 -28.84
C LEU A 508 -7.79 -16.23 -30.26
N ALA A 509 -7.37 -17.13 -31.17
CA ALA A 509 -7.15 -16.80 -32.57
C ALA A 509 -8.45 -16.31 -33.24
N TYR A 510 -9.59 -16.93 -32.91
CA TYR A 510 -10.91 -16.49 -33.38
C TYR A 510 -11.27 -15.08 -32.87
N VAL A 511 -11.04 -14.77 -31.58
CA VAL A 511 -11.29 -13.44 -31.02
C VAL A 511 -10.42 -12.38 -31.71
N ILE A 512 -9.12 -12.62 -31.88
CA ILE A 512 -8.21 -11.67 -32.56
C ILE A 512 -8.68 -11.43 -34.00
N ARG A 513 -9.05 -12.51 -34.72
CA ARG A 513 -9.54 -12.40 -36.11
C ARG A 513 -10.84 -11.62 -36.23
N LYS A 514 -11.72 -11.73 -35.23
CA LYS A 514 -12.97 -10.98 -35.19
C LYS A 514 -12.74 -9.50 -34.86
N CYS A 515 -11.74 -9.18 -34.04
CA CYS A 515 -11.41 -7.80 -33.67
C CYS A 515 -10.84 -6.98 -34.85
N TRP A 516 -10.14 -7.61 -35.80
CA TRP A 516 -9.63 -6.92 -37.00
C TRP A 516 -10.49 -7.11 -38.26
N ALA A 517 -11.76 -7.49 -38.11
CA ALA A 517 -12.69 -7.63 -39.23
C ALA A 517 -12.73 -6.37 -40.10
N GLU A 518 -12.93 -6.54 -41.41
CA GLU A 518 -12.99 -5.41 -42.36
C GLU A 518 -14.17 -4.49 -42.04
N ASP A 519 -15.36 -5.04 -41.80
CA ASP A 519 -16.53 -4.27 -41.38
C ASP A 519 -16.42 -3.90 -39.88
N PRO A 520 -16.45 -2.60 -39.52
CA PRO A 520 -16.45 -2.16 -38.13
C PRO A 520 -17.61 -2.72 -37.28
N ASN A 521 -18.74 -3.07 -37.89
CA ASN A 521 -19.92 -3.59 -37.19
C ASN A 521 -19.77 -5.04 -36.74
N GLU A 522 -18.95 -5.83 -37.43
CA GLU A 522 -18.66 -7.23 -37.06
C GLU A 522 -17.72 -7.33 -35.84
N ARG A 523 -16.99 -6.25 -35.56
CA ARG A 523 -16.03 -6.18 -34.45
C ARG A 523 -16.78 -6.14 -33.10
N PRO A 524 -16.39 -6.97 -32.12
CA PRO A 524 -17.00 -6.97 -30.80
C PRO A 524 -16.76 -5.64 -30.07
N ASP A 525 -17.54 -5.37 -29.03
CA ASP A 525 -17.29 -4.24 -28.13
C ASP A 525 -16.38 -4.66 -26.96
N PHE A 526 -15.68 -3.72 -26.32
CA PHE A 526 -14.75 -4.03 -25.23
C PHE A 526 -15.45 -4.66 -24.01
N GLN A 527 -16.72 -4.35 -23.78
CA GLN A 527 -17.52 -5.04 -22.75
C GLN A 527 -17.71 -6.53 -23.05
N MET A 528 -17.91 -6.89 -24.32
CA MET A 528 -18.01 -8.29 -24.76
C MET A 528 -16.66 -8.99 -24.70
N LEU A 529 -15.59 -8.31 -25.14
CA LEU A 529 -14.22 -8.81 -25.07
C LEU A 529 -13.78 -9.10 -23.64
N LYS A 530 -14.17 -8.25 -22.68
CA LYS A 530 -13.91 -8.46 -21.24
C LYS A 530 -14.44 -9.80 -20.75
N GLY A 531 -15.63 -10.19 -21.20
CA GLY A 531 -16.23 -11.49 -20.89
C GLY A 531 -15.54 -12.65 -21.59
N GLN A 532 -15.16 -12.50 -22.86
CA GLN A 532 -14.50 -13.54 -23.65
C GLN A 532 -13.09 -13.85 -23.14
N ILE A 533 -12.25 -12.83 -22.96
CA ILE A 533 -10.87 -13.03 -22.46
C ILE A 533 -10.86 -13.55 -21.02
N ARG A 534 -11.82 -13.13 -20.18
CA ARG A 534 -11.96 -13.69 -18.83
C ARG A 534 -12.30 -15.19 -18.84
N LYS A 535 -13.12 -15.66 -19.80
CA LYS A 535 -13.43 -17.09 -19.95
C LYS A 535 -12.19 -17.89 -20.37
N LEU A 536 -11.37 -17.33 -21.26
CA LEU A 536 -10.10 -17.94 -21.68
C LEU A 536 -9.11 -18.05 -20.52
N ASN A 537 -9.16 -17.11 -19.56
CA ASN A 537 -8.31 -17.10 -18.37
C ASN A 537 -8.89 -17.86 -17.14
N ARG A 538 -9.80 -18.83 -17.33
CA ARG A 538 -10.47 -19.56 -16.24
C ARG A 538 -9.52 -20.36 -15.33
N GLU A 539 -8.36 -20.76 -15.84
CA GLU A 539 -7.31 -21.42 -15.05
C GLU A 539 -6.46 -20.43 -14.24
N GLY A 540 -6.40 -19.15 -14.65
CA GLY A 540 -5.62 -18.09 -13.99
C GLY A 540 -6.31 -17.41 -12.81
N ASP A 541 -7.65 -17.43 -12.73
CA ASP A 541 -8.42 -16.85 -11.59
C ASP A 541 -8.30 -17.72 -10.30
N LYS A 542 -7.68 -18.91 -10.39
CA LYS A 542 -7.43 -19.81 -9.24
C LYS A 542 -6.06 -19.54 -8.59
N GLY A 543 -5.85 -18.35 -8.02
CA GLY A 543 -4.79 -18.06 -7.02
C GLY A 543 -3.30 -18.18 -7.43
N ASN A 544 -2.94 -19.09 -8.33
CA ASN A 544 -1.56 -19.48 -8.66
C ASN A 544 -0.76 -18.43 -9.42
N ILE A 545 -1.41 -17.45 -10.06
CA ILE A 545 -0.70 -16.39 -10.81
C ILE A 545 -0.11 -15.37 -9.85
N LEU A 546 -0.91 -14.93 -8.88
CA LEU A 546 -0.44 -13.99 -7.88
C LEU A 546 0.64 -14.66 -7.03
N ASP A 547 0.48 -15.94 -6.67
CA ASP A 547 1.49 -16.68 -5.89
C ASP A 547 2.76 -17.01 -6.67
N ASN A 548 2.71 -17.31 -7.98
CA ASN A 548 3.93 -17.49 -8.79
C ASN A 548 4.64 -16.16 -9.12
N LEU A 549 3.88 -15.08 -9.35
CA LEU A 549 4.47 -13.74 -9.50
C LEU A 549 5.00 -13.22 -8.16
N LEU A 550 4.28 -13.45 -7.05
CA LEU A 550 4.78 -13.14 -5.71
C LEU A 550 6.00 -13.97 -5.39
N SER A 551 6.02 -15.29 -5.63
CA SER A 551 7.20 -16.10 -5.28
C SER A 551 8.41 -15.71 -6.12
N ARG A 552 8.24 -15.35 -7.40
CA ARG A 552 9.33 -14.79 -8.21
C ARG A 552 9.74 -13.40 -7.75
N MET A 553 8.79 -12.53 -7.38
CA MET A 553 9.10 -11.20 -6.84
C MET A 553 9.74 -11.27 -5.45
N GLU A 554 9.35 -12.21 -4.60
CA GLU A 554 9.97 -12.56 -3.32
C GLU A 554 11.37 -13.10 -3.57
N GLN A 555 11.57 -13.95 -4.58
CA GLN A 555 12.91 -14.44 -4.92
C GLN A 555 13.82 -13.30 -5.41
N TYR A 556 13.31 -12.38 -6.22
CA TYR A 556 14.05 -11.16 -6.60
C TYR A 556 14.27 -10.22 -5.41
N ALA A 557 13.28 -10.05 -4.52
CA ALA A 557 13.39 -9.23 -3.32
C ALA A 557 14.41 -9.82 -2.34
N ASN A 558 14.39 -11.14 -2.13
CA ASN A 558 15.33 -11.87 -1.29
C ASN A 558 16.75 -11.86 -1.89
N ASN A 559 16.90 -11.97 -3.20
CA ASN A 559 18.19 -11.84 -3.87
C ASN A 559 18.74 -10.40 -3.75
N LEU A 560 17.87 -9.40 -3.89
CA LEU A 560 18.23 -8.00 -3.68
C LEU A 560 18.56 -7.73 -2.21
N GLU A 561 17.82 -8.31 -1.27
CA GLU A 561 18.07 -8.19 0.17
C GLU A 561 19.37 -8.88 0.55
N ALA A 562 19.68 -10.04 -0.03
CA ALA A 562 20.97 -10.71 0.12
C ALA A 562 22.10 -9.84 -0.42
N LEU A 563 21.95 -9.27 -1.63
CA LEU A 563 22.95 -8.38 -2.23
C LEU A 563 23.12 -7.08 -1.42
N VAL A 564 22.03 -6.50 -0.91
CA VAL A 564 22.06 -5.32 -0.04
C VAL A 564 22.72 -5.67 1.28
N SER A 565 22.44 -6.85 1.86
CA SER A 565 23.08 -7.31 3.08
C SER A 565 24.58 -7.52 2.90
N GLU A 566 25.00 -8.12 1.78
CA GLU A 566 26.40 -8.31 1.41
C GLU A 566 27.11 -6.95 1.24
N ARG A 567 26.56 -6.06 0.41
CA ARG A 567 27.09 -4.69 0.22
C ARG A 567 27.12 -3.89 1.54
N THR A 568 26.12 -4.08 2.41
CA THR A 568 26.07 -3.43 3.72
C THR A 568 27.15 -3.98 4.64
N GLN A 569 27.40 -5.29 4.60
CA GLN A 569 28.48 -5.92 5.34
C GLN A 569 29.85 -5.43 4.85
N ASP A 570 30.08 -5.39 3.54
CA ASP A 570 31.30 -4.85 2.94
C ASP A 570 31.52 -3.38 3.36
N TYR A 571 30.46 -2.57 3.30
CA TYR A 571 30.50 -1.18 3.75
C TYR A 571 30.83 -1.06 5.24
N LEU A 572 30.25 -1.91 6.10
CA LEU A 572 30.55 -1.91 7.53
C LEU A 572 32.00 -2.34 7.81
N GLU A 573 32.53 -3.29 7.05
CA GLU A 573 33.93 -3.70 7.16
C GLU A 573 34.90 -2.61 6.70
N GLU A 574 34.63 -1.96 5.57
CA GLU A 574 35.40 -0.82 5.09
C GLU A 574 35.34 0.35 6.06
N LYS A 575 34.14 0.65 6.57
CA LYS A 575 33.94 1.68 7.61
C LYS A 575 34.77 1.37 8.85
N ARG A 576 34.75 0.13 9.34
CA ARG A 576 35.54 -0.28 10.51
C ARG A 576 37.04 -0.10 10.25
N LYS A 577 37.54 -0.53 9.09
CA LYS A 577 38.94 -0.34 8.69
C LYS A 577 39.33 1.14 8.63
N ALA A 578 38.45 2.00 8.12
CA ALA A 578 38.67 3.44 8.06
C ALA A 578 38.64 4.10 9.45
N GLU A 579 37.71 3.71 10.32
CA GLU A 579 37.62 4.19 11.70
C GLU A 579 38.86 3.77 12.52
N ASP A 580 39.30 2.52 12.41
CA ASP A 580 40.51 2.02 13.08
C ASP A 580 41.76 2.78 12.63
N LEU A 581 41.90 3.06 11.33
CA LEU A 581 42.99 3.88 10.80
C LEU A 581 42.95 5.30 11.38
N LEU A 582 41.76 5.90 11.50
CA LEU A 582 41.59 7.24 12.08
C LEU A 582 41.94 7.26 13.57
N TYR A 583 41.54 6.25 14.33
CA TYR A 583 41.89 6.11 15.75
C TYR A 583 43.39 5.88 16.00
N ASN A 584 44.11 5.35 15.00
CA ASN A 584 45.57 5.24 15.06
C ASN A 584 46.30 6.56 14.76
N MET A 585 45.66 7.49 14.03
CA MET A 585 46.25 8.78 13.67
C MET A 585 45.87 9.91 14.65
N LEU A 586 44.70 9.84 15.26
CA LEU A 586 44.15 10.90 16.12
C LEU A 586 43.63 10.32 17.44
N PRO A 587 43.60 11.11 18.52
CA PRO A 587 42.97 10.67 19.76
C PRO A 587 41.50 10.31 19.55
N ARG A 588 41.01 9.26 20.24
CA ARG A 588 39.64 8.76 20.09
C ARG A 588 38.56 9.84 20.23
N SER A 589 38.69 10.73 21.21
CA SER A 589 37.75 11.82 21.43
C SER A 589 37.64 12.78 20.23
N VAL A 590 38.77 13.09 19.60
CA VAL A 590 38.88 13.98 18.44
C VAL A 590 38.43 13.28 17.16
N ALA A 591 38.84 12.02 16.97
CA ALA A 591 38.43 11.18 15.84
C ALA A 591 36.90 11.01 15.80
N SER A 592 36.25 10.75 16.94
CA SER A 592 34.79 10.62 17.02
C SER A 592 34.04 11.92 16.67
N GLN A 593 34.58 13.09 17.03
CA GLN A 593 34.00 14.39 16.62
C GLN A 593 34.11 14.59 15.11
N LEU A 594 35.26 14.27 14.51
CA LEU A 594 35.46 14.33 13.05
C LEU A 594 34.55 13.37 12.29
N ILE A 595 34.35 12.14 12.80
CA ILE A 595 33.42 11.15 12.22
C ILE A 595 31.98 11.70 12.21
N LYS A 596 31.58 12.46 13.24
CA LYS A 596 30.25 13.10 13.31
C LYS A 596 30.12 14.34 12.42
N GLY A 597 31.20 14.77 11.76
CA GLY A 597 31.23 16.00 10.96
C GLY A 597 31.25 17.28 11.82
N GLU A 598 31.58 17.17 13.10
CA GLU A 598 31.73 18.29 14.01
C GLU A 598 33.12 18.93 13.81
N SER A 599 33.20 20.26 13.87
CA SER A 599 34.49 20.95 13.84
C SER A 599 35.18 20.84 15.19
N VAL A 600 36.40 20.31 15.19
CA VAL A 600 37.24 20.24 16.40
C VAL A 600 37.82 21.62 16.68
N HIS A 601 37.38 22.26 17.75
CA HIS A 601 37.88 23.57 18.17
C HIS A 601 39.15 23.41 18.99
N ALA A 602 40.05 24.40 18.93
CA ALA A 602 41.21 24.42 19.79
C ALA A 602 40.79 24.61 21.25
N GLU A 603 41.34 23.80 22.16
CA GLU A 603 41.06 23.84 23.59
C GLU A 603 42.33 24.24 24.37
N THR A 604 42.15 25.06 25.41
CA THR A 604 43.20 25.40 26.37
C THR A 604 43.16 24.47 27.58
N TYR A 605 44.29 23.84 27.87
CA TYR A 605 44.53 22.99 29.03
C TYR A 605 45.39 23.75 30.04
N GLU A 606 44.89 23.87 31.29
CA GLU A 606 45.55 24.65 32.34
C GLU A 606 46.86 24.02 32.81
N GLN A 607 46.90 22.69 32.89
CA GLN A 607 48.07 21.96 33.36
C GLN A 607 48.19 20.63 32.61
N VAL A 608 49.33 20.45 31.93
CA VAL A 608 49.73 19.21 31.25
C VAL A 608 51.20 18.95 31.55
N THR A 609 51.65 17.70 31.46
CA THR A 609 53.09 17.39 31.51
C THR A 609 53.55 16.89 30.16
N ILE A 610 54.58 17.52 29.62
CA ILE A 610 55.19 17.16 28.34
C ILE A 610 56.53 16.50 28.60
N TYR A 611 56.74 15.38 27.93
CA TYR A 611 57.97 14.64 27.80
C TYR A 611 58.62 14.96 26.45
N PHE A 612 59.90 15.31 26.49
CA PHE A 612 60.77 15.38 25.33
C PHE A 612 61.97 14.48 25.56
N SER A 613 62.34 13.72 24.54
CA SER A 613 63.62 13.02 24.55
C SER A 613 64.35 13.11 23.22
N ASP A 614 65.68 13.09 23.29
CA ASP A 614 66.60 13.13 22.16
C ASP A 614 67.65 12.02 22.29
N ILE A 615 68.11 11.52 21.15
CA ILE A 615 69.13 10.48 21.08
C ILE A 615 70.51 11.14 21.00
N CYS A 616 71.27 11.05 22.09
CA CYS A 616 72.59 11.68 22.17
C CYS A 616 73.53 11.08 21.12
N GLY A 617 74.05 11.92 20.21
CA GLY A 617 75.00 11.49 19.18
C GLY A 617 74.35 10.88 17.93
N PHE A 618 73.04 10.98 17.77
CA PHE A 618 72.33 10.46 16.60
C PHE A 618 72.79 11.06 15.28
N THR A 619 73.08 12.36 15.22
CA THR A 619 73.61 13.00 14.00
C THR A 619 74.89 12.32 13.52
N ALA A 620 75.83 12.03 14.43
CA ALA A 620 77.06 11.32 14.10
C ALA A 620 76.79 9.86 13.69
N LEU A 621 75.90 9.17 14.41
CA LEU A 621 75.49 7.80 14.07
C LEU A 621 74.84 7.73 12.68
N SER A 622 73.99 8.70 12.33
CA SER A 622 73.30 8.78 11.04
C SER A 622 74.23 9.12 9.88
N ALA A 623 75.31 9.88 10.13
CA ALA A 623 76.32 10.21 9.12
C ALA A 623 77.19 9.00 8.75
N GLU A 624 77.36 8.05 9.69
CA GLU A 624 78.18 6.85 9.51
C GLU A 624 77.38 5.60 9.09
N SER A 625 76.05 5.69 9.03
CA SER A 625 75.15 4.58 8.69
C SER A 625 74.43 4.85 7.36
N THR A 626 74.04 3.77 6.66
CA THR A 626 73.23 3.92 5.44
C THR A 626 71.80 4.35 5.79
N ALA A 627 71.13 5.04 4.87
CA ALA A 627 69.75 5.52 5.09
C ALA A 627 68.79 4.38 5.51
N MET A 628 68.91 3.19 4.91
CA MET A 628 68.10 2.02 5.27
C MET A 628 68.35 1.55 6.71
N GLN A 629 69.63 1.51 7.14
CA GLN A 629 70.02 1.11 8.50
C GLN A 629 69.56 2.11 9.56
N VAL A 630 69.51 3.41 9.23
CA VAL A 630 68.96 4.44 10.11
C VAL A 630 67.45 4.29 10.24
N VAL A 631 66.74 3.99 9.15
CA VAL A 631 65.30 3.73 9.18
C VAL A 631 64.97 2.49 10.03
N ASP A 632 65.70 1.39 9.83
CA ASP A 632 65.50 0.16 10.62
C ASP A 632 65.76 0.40 12.12
N LEU A 633 66.80 1.16 12.46
CA LEU A 633 67.11 1.53 13.84
C LEU A 633 65.99 2.37 14.47
N LEU A 634 65.51 3.41 13.76
CA LEU A 634 64.42 4.25 14.25
C LEU A 634 63.13 3.44 14.39
N ASN A 635 62.83 2.55 13.46
CA ASN A 635 61.64 1.70 13.53
C ASN A 635 61.68 0.73 14.72
N ASP A 636 62.82 0.06 14.96
CA ASP A 636 63.01 -0.82 16.11
C ASP A 636 62.89 -0.04 17.44
N LEU A 637 63.51 1.15 17.53
CA LEU A 637 63.46 2.01 18.71
C LEU A 637 62.03 2.53 18.99
N TYR A 638 61.36 3.07 17.96
CA TYR A 638 60.02 3.61 18.13
C TYR A 638 58.98 2.52 18.38
N THR A 639 59.15 1.31 17.83
CA THR A 639 58.28 0.17 18.14
C THR A 639 58.41 -0.25 19.61
N ALA A 640 59.65 -0.28 20.14
CA ALA A 640 59.88 -0.56 21.56
C ALA A 640 59.30 0.54 22.46
N PHE A 641 59.49 1.81 22.09
CA PHE A 641 58.94 2.95 22.85
C PHE A 641 57.41 2.97 22.81
N ASP A 642 56.79 2.78 21.65
CA ASP A 642 55.33 2.73 21.51
C ASP A 642 54.73 1.59 22.35
N THR A 643 55.43 0.46 22.48
CA THR A 643 55.03 -0.65 23.36
C THR A 643 55.01 -0.24 24.83
N VAL A 644 56.03 0.51 25.29
CA VAL A 644 56.09 1.02 26.68
C VAL A 644 55.04 2.09 26.91
N VAL A 645 54.91 3.05 25.99
CA VAL A 645 53.97 4.18 26.03
C VAL A 645 52.52 3.69 26.13
N SER A 646 52.17 2.60 25.43
CA SER A 646 50.82 2.02 25.48
C SER A 646 50.35 1.57 26.87
N ARG A 647 51.26 1.41 27.83
CA ARG A 647 50.95 0.98 29.22
C ARG A 647 50.60 2.14 30.16
N PHE A 648 50.74 3.38 29.70
CA PHE A 648 50.54 4.60 30.51
C PHE A 648 49.46 5.49 29.89
N ASP A 649 48.83 6.34 30.70
CA ASP A 649 47.84 7.34 30.24
C ASP A 649 48.55 8.55 29.61
N VAL A 650 49.02 8.36 28.38
CA VAL A 650 49.82 9.32 27.63
C VAL A 650 49.42 9.34 26.15
N TYR A 651 49.55 10.50 25.51
CA TYR A 651 49.30 10.69 24.09
C TYR A 651 50.61 11.03 23.35
N LYS A 652 50.86 10.30 22.26
CA LYS A 652 51.98 10.55 21.34
C LYS A 652 51.59 11.66 20.37
N VAL A 653 52.38 12.74 20.33
CA VAL A 653 52.09 13.92 19.50
C VAL A 653 52.66 13.71 18.09
N GLU A 654 53.90 14.12 17.86
CA GLU A 654 54.64 13.92 16.61
C GLU A 654 56.12 13.78 16.96
N THR A 655 56.87 13.03 16.16
CA THR A 655 58.34 12.99 16.26
C THR A 655 58.93 14.11 15.42
N ILE A 656 59.86 14.88 15.99
CA ILE A 656 60.57 15.94 15.27
C ILE A 656 62.02 15.48 15.13
N GLY A 657 62.36 14.90 13.97
CA GLY A 657 63.68 14.30 13.74
C GLY A 657 63.90 13.06 14.61
N ASP A 658 64.95 13.08 15.42
CA ASP A 658 65.34 12.09 16.43
C ASP A 658 64.67 12.34 17.80
N ALA A 659 63.88 13.40 17.93
CA ALA A 659 63.18 13.72 19.16
C ALA A 659 61.81 13.01 19.27
N TYR A 660 61.56 12.40 20.42
CA TYR A 660 60.30 11.72 20.75
C TYR A 660 59.50 12.55 21.77
N MET A 661 58.30 12.98 21.38
CA MET A 661 57.43 13.87 22.16
C MET A 661 56.15 13.16 22.61
N VAL A 662 55.90 13.18 23.91
CA VAL A 662 54.73 12.56 24.55
C VAL A 662 54.13 13.53 25.57
N VAL A 663 52.83 13.49 25.76
CA VAL A 663 52.13 14.38 26.70
C VAL A 663 51.08 13.61 27.51
N SER A 664 50.85 14.03 28.75
CA SER A 664 49.72 13.56 29.56
C SER A 664 48.91 14.75 30.09
N GLY A 665 47.64 14.51 30.40
CA GLY A 665 46.66 15.53 30.79
C GLY A 665 45.87 16.12 29.63
N LEU A 666 46.08 15.61 28.42
CA LEU A 666 45.31 15.95 27.21
C LEU A 666 45.26 14.73 26.25
N PRO A 667 44.21 14.58 25.42
CA PRO A 667 43.02 15.44 25.33
C PRO A 667 42.04 15.25 26.50
N VAL A 668 42.20 14.20 27.30
CA VAL A 668 41.41 13.97 28.51
C VAL A 668 42.19 14.50 29.71
N ARG A 669 41.55 15.36 30.50
CA ARG A 669 42.15 15.93 31.73
C ARG A 669 42.18 14.88 32.82
N ASN A 670 43.36 14.60 33.39
CA ASN A 670 43.54 13.60 34.45
C ASN A 670 44.01 14.20 35.80
N GLY A 671 43.81 15.51 36.01
CA GLY A 671 44.26 16.20 37.22
C GLY A 671 45.79 16.12 37.39
N ASN A 672 46.31 16.06 38.61
CA ASN A 672 47.77 15.99 38.83
C ASN A 672 48.42 14.66 38.38
N LEU A 673 47.63 13.69 37.92
CA LEU A 673 48.14 12.40 37.48
C LEU A 673 49.05 12.51 36.25
N HIS A 674 48.86 13.53 35.40
CA HIS A 674 49.69 13.73 34.20
C HIS A 674 51.20 13.69 34.49
N ALA A 675 51.65 14.28 35.59
CA ALA A 675 53.06 14.35 35.94
C ALA A 675 53.58 12.98 36.40
N ARG A 676 52.75 12.24 37.14
CA ARG A 676 53.05 10.89 37.62
C ARG A 676 53.19 9.89 36.47
N GLU A 677 52.24 9.90 35.53
CA GLU A 677 52.23 9.01 34.38
C GLU A 677 53.47 9.26 33.49
N ILE A 678 53.79 10.52 33.21
CA ILE A 678 55.00 10.86 32.45
C ILE A 678 56.27 10.49 33.20
N ALA A 679 56.37 10.72 34.51
CA ALA A 679 57.54 10.35 35.31
C ALA A 679 57.78 8.82 35.30
N ARG A 680 56.72 8.02 35.47
CA ARG A 680 56.79 6.55 35.40
C ARG A 680 57.17 6.05 34.02
N MET A 681 56.52 6.60 32.98
CA MET A 681 56.85 6.30 31.58
C MET A 681 58.31 6.62 31.29
N SER A 682 58.83 7.76 31.76
CA SER A 682 60.22 8.17 31.54
C SER A 682 61.22 7.20 32.17
N LEU A 683 60.94 6.74 33.39
CA LEU A 683 61.76 5.72 34.07
C LEU A 683 61.70 4.36 33.34
N ALA A 684 60.54 3.98 32.82
CA ALA A 684 60.37 2.74 32.06
C ALA A 684 61.08 2.79 30.70
N LEU A 685 60.94 3.89 29.95
CA LEU A 685 61.64 4.12 28.69
C LEU A 685 63.15 4.12 28.89
N LEU A 686 63.66 4.80 29.92
CA LEU A 686 65.09 4.81 30.22
C LEU A 686 65.63 3.40 30.51
N LYS A 687 64.87 2.55 31.23
CA LYS A 687 65.24 1.14 31.45
C LYS A 687 65.25 0.33 30.14
N GLU A 688 64.26 0.54 29.27
CA GLU A 688 64.18 -0.14 27.97
C GLU A 688 65.30 0.29 27.02
N THR A 689 65.81 1.52 27.12
CA THR A 689 66.97 1.92 26.28
C THR A 689 68.24 1.12 26.56
N HIS A 690 68.36 0.49 27.74
CA HIS A 690 69.48 -0.40 28.04
C HIS A 690 69.37 -1.79 27.39
N THR A 691 68.17 -2.22 26.98
CA THR A 691 67.93 -3.54 26.36
C THR A 691 68.06 -3.50 24.84
N ILE A 692 67.83 -2.33 24.22
CA ILE A 692 67.85 -2.14 22.77
C ILE A 692 69.29 -2.10 22.25
N LYS A 693 69.64 -3.04 21.37
CA LYS A 693 70.92 -3.08 20.66
C LYS A 693 70.76 -2.64 19.21
N VAL A 694 71.69 -1.83 18.71
CA VAL A 694 71.71 -1.40 17.30
C VAL A 694 72.16 -2.57 16.42
N ARG A 695 71.28 -3.07 15.52
CA ARG A 695 71.54 -4.25 14.66
C ARG A 695 72.85 -4.18 13.88
N HIS A 696 73.17 -3.01 13.32
CA HIS A 696 74.37 -2.79 12.52
C HIS A 696 75.62 -2.43 13.35
N ARG A 697 75.47 -2.14 14.65
CA ARG A 697 76.56 -1.86 15.61
C ARG A 697 76.20 -2.34 17.02
N PRO A 698 76.34 -3.65 17.32
CA PRO A 698 75.89 -4.23 18.59
C PRO A 698 76.58 -3.65 19.84
N ASP A 699 77.78 -3.10 19.68
CA ASP A 699 78.60 -2.53 20.77
C ASP A 699 78.27 -1.05 21.06
N TYR A 700 77.48 -0.40 20.19
CA TYR A 700 77.07 0.99 20.38
C TYR A 700 75.83 1.06 21.28
N GLN A 701 75.99 1.59 22.49
CA GLN A 701 74.88 1.81 23.41
C GLN A 701 74.16 3.14 23.10
N LEU A 702 72.85 3.06 22.85
CA LEU A 702 72.00 4.24 22.71
C LEU A 702 71.90 4.97 24.05
N LYS A 703 72.08 6.29 24.02
CA LYS A 703 71.96 7.15 25.19
C LYS A 703 70.83 8.13 24.96
N LEU A 704 69.81 8.05 25.81
CA LEU A 704 68.65 8.93 25.74
C LEU A 704 68.84 10.09 26.71
N ARG A 705 68.54 11.31 26.26
CA ARG A 705 68.43 12.50 27.12
C ARG A 705 66.95 12.85 27.23
N ILE A 706 66.46 13.07 28.45
CA ILE A 706 65.03 13.29 28.70
C ILE A 706 64.83 14.61 29.43
N GLY A 707 63.84 15.39 28.99
CA GLY A 707 63.36 16.59 29.65
C GLY A 707 61.85 16.56 29.90
N ILE A 708 61.43 16.97 31.10
CA ILE A 708 60.03 16.97 31.52
C ILE A 708 59.66 18.32 32.13
N HIS A 709 58.60 18.93 31.60
CA HIS A 709 58.04 20.17 32.14
C HIS A 709 56.51 20.14 32.17
N SER A 710 55.93 20.83 33.16
CA SER A 710 54.50 20.90 33.38
C SER A 710 54.02 22.34 33.35
N GLY A 711 52.97 22.60 32.58
CA GLY A 711 52.39 23.95 32.42
C GLY A 711 51.20 23.97 31.47
N PRO A 712 50.62 25.15 31.19
CA PRO A 712 49.46 25.30 30.33
C PRO A 712 49.79 25.13 28.85
N VAL A 713 48.86 24.59 28.06
CA VAL A 713 49.01 24.44 26.60
C VAL A 713 47.68 24.64 25.88
N CYS A 714 47.72 25.12 24.64
CA CYS A 714 46.58 25.10 23.72
C CYS A 714 46.76 23.95 22.73
N ALA A 715 45.79 23.06 22.59
CA ALA A 715 45.85 21.97 21.63
C ALA A 715 44.68 22.00 20.64
N GLY A 716 44.92 21.62 19.39
CA GLY A 716 43.91 21.66 18.34
C GLY A 716 44.33 20.91 17.07
N VAL A 717 43.36 20.63 16.20
CA VAL A 717 43.61 19.95 14.93
C VAL A 717 44.02 20.97 13.87
N VAL A 718 45.17 20.75 13.22
CA VAL A 718 45.68 21.59 12.14
C VAL A 718 45.70 20.81 10.83
N GLY A 719 45.24 21.46 9.75
CA GLY A 719 45.23 20.91 8.39
C GLY A 719 43.93 20.20 7.99
N LEU A 720 43.52 20.37 6.73
CA LEU A 720 42.29 19.77 6.18
C LEU A 720 42.52 18.41 5.51
N LYS A 721 43.66 18.24 4.81
CA LYS A 721 43.97 16.99 4.06
C LYS A 721 44.70 15.94 4.91
N MET A 722 45.49 16.37 5.89
CA MET A 722 46.19 15.52 6.85
C MET A 722 46.02 16.16 8.23
N PRO A 723 44.89 15.91 8.92
CA PRO A 723 44.64 16.51 10.22
C PRO A 723 45.63 15.99 11.25
N ARG A 724 46.30 16.88 11.98
CA ARG A 724 47.21 16.52 13.07
C ARG A 724 46.83 17.23 14.35
N TYR A 725 46.91 16.54 15.48
CA TYR A 725 46.60 17.12 16.78
C TYR A 725 47.85 17.78 17.37
N CYS A 726 47.97 19.10 17.18
CA CYS A 726 49.17 19.86 17.52
C CYS A 726 49.01 20.59 18.87
N LEU A 727 50.13 20.76 19.57
CA LEU A 727 50.22 21.53 20.82
C LEU A 727 50.93 22.85 20.59
N PHE A 728 50.40 23.92 21.18
CA PHE A 728 50.92 25.28 21.10
C PHE A 728 51.05 25.88 22.49
N GLY A 729 52.22 26.46 22.79
CA GLY A 729 52.43 27.19 24.03
C GLY A 729 53.89 27.20 24.48
N ASP A 730 54.18 28.06 25.45
CA ASP A 730 55.52 28.17 26.05
C ASP A 730 55.97 26.89 26.78
N THR A 731 55.02 26.07 27.24
CA THR A 731 55.28 24.76 27.86
C THR A 731 56.01 23.80 26.90
N VAL A 732 55.69 23.81 25.60
CA VAL A 732 56.39 22.98 24.60
C VAL A 732 57.85 23.43 24.46
N ASN A 733 58.09 24.74 24.34
CA ASN A 733 59.42 25.31 24.21
C ASN A 733 60.27 25.10 25.48
N THR A 734 59.66 25.23 26.66
CA THR A 734 60.34 25.01 27.94
C THR A 734 60.69 23.53 28.12
N SER A 735 59.80 22.61 27.72
CA SER A 735 60.06 21.16 27.76
C SER A 735 61.21 20.75 26.84
N SER A 736 61.24 21.27 25.61
CA SER A 736 62.37 21.07 24.69
C SER A 736 63.68 21.61 25.27
N ARG A 737 63.67 22.76 25.97
CA ARG A 737 64.87 23.28 26.66
C ARG A 737 65.29 22.47 27.87
N MET A 738 64.35 21.85 28.60
CA MET A 738 64.68 20.88 29.66
C MET A 738 65.43 19.70 29.05
N GLU A 739 64.95 19.20 27.91
CA GLU A 739 65.60 18.11 27.19
C GLU A 739 67.00 18.54 26.73
N SER A 740 67.14 19.64 26.01
CA SER A 740 68.42 20.01 25.39
C SER A 740 69.53 20.35 26.40
N ASN A 741 69.15 20.85 27.58
CA ASN A 741 70.09 21.07 28.69
C ASN A 741 70.28 19.82 29.58
N GLY A 742 69.60 18.70 29.30
CA GLY A 742 69.73 17.46 30.05
C GLY A 742 71.10 16.78 29.88
N GLU A 743 71.32 15.71 30.65
CA GLU A 743 72.50 14.86 30.53
C GLU A 743 72.11 13.48 29.96
N PRO A 744 73.03 12.79 29.25
CA PRO A 744 72.77 11.45 28.76
C PRO A 744 72.38 10.50 29.90
N LEU A 745 71.36 9.68 29.66
CA LEU A 745 70.79 8.70 30.59
C LEU A 745 70.22 9.29 31.90
N LYS A 746 69.87 10.58 31.91
CA LYS A 746 69.20 11.24 33.03
C LYS A 746 67.89 11.89 32.62
N ILE A 747 66.97 11.96 33.57
CA ILE A 747 65.65 12.59 33.40
C ILE A 747 65.67 13.96 34.07
N HIS A 748 65.66 15.01 33.26
CA HIS A 748 65.72 16.41 33.69
C HIS A 748 64.31 16.96 33.95
N VAL A 749 64.08 17.49 35.14
CA VAL A 749 62.76 17.91 35.61
C VAL A 749 62.75 19.38 36.00
N SER A 750 61.75 20.11 35.48
CA SER A 750 61.49 21.52 35.83
C SER A 750 60.95 21.69 37.27
N PRO A 751 61.08 22.87 37.89
CA PRO A 751 60.56 23.12 39.24
C PRO A 751 59.04 22.96 39.33
N GLN A 752 58.30 23.29 38.27
CA GLN A 752 56.84 23.10 38.21
C GLN A 752 56.45 21.62 38.26
N THR A 753 57.12 20.77 37.48
CA THR A 753 56.88 19.32 37.52
C THR A 753 57.27 18.75 38.89
N LYS A 754 58.39 19.21 39.47
CA LYS A 754 58.84 18.78 40.80
C LYS A 754 57.80 19.08 41.88
N ALA A 755 57.18 20.27 41.88
CA ALA A 755 56.13 20.61 42.83
C ALA A 755 54.92 19.66 42.74
N ILE A 756 54.58 19.18 41.54
CA ILE A 756 53.48 18.21 41.35
C ILE A 756 53.91 16.82 41.80
N LEU A 757 55.13 16.38 41.47
CA LEU A 757 55.64 15.07 41.89
C LEU A 757 55.82 14.96 43.41
N ASP A 758 56.25 16.03 44.08
CA ASP A 758 56.35 16.09 45.54
C ASP A 758 55.02 15.82 46.24
N SER A 759 53.89 16.21 45.62
CA SER A 759 52.55 15.99 46.19
C SER A 759 52.19 14.50 46.34
N PHE A 760 52.86 13.61 45.60
CA PHE A 760 52.64 12.16 45.68
C PHE A 760 53.55 11.46 46.71
N GLY A 761 54.70 12.05 47.05
CA GLY A 761 55.63 11.50 48.03
C GLY A 761 56.35 10.19 47.65
N THR A 762 56.24 9.73 46.40
CA THR A 762 56.83 8.45 45.93
C THR A 762 58.09 8.61 45.07
N PHE A 763 58.35 9.81 44.54
CA PHE A 763 59.43 10.04 43.59
C PHE A 763 60.68 10.58 44.27
N LYS A 764 61.84 10.05 43.88
CA LYS A 764 63.16 10.54 44.31
C LYS A 764 63.69 11.56 43.32
N LEU A 765 63.74 12.82 43.76
CA LEU A 765 64.32 13.93 42.99
C LEU A 765 65.59 14.46 43.66
N GLU A 766 66.62 14.71 42.86
CA GLU A 766 67.90 15.31 43.29
C GLU A 766 68.04 16.72 42.73
N LEU A 767 68.55 17.67 43.52
CA LEU A 767 68.79 19.03 43.07
C LEU A 767 69.97 19.05 42.09
N ARG A 768 69.74 19.52 40.85
CA ARG A 768 70.80 19.74 39.87
C ARG A 768 71.55 21.05 40.11
N GLY A 769 70.82 22.08 40.49
CA GLY A 769 71.30 23.45 40.60
C GLY A 769 70.70 24.37 39.53
N ASP A 770 71.34 25.52 39.35
CA ASP A 770 70.88 26.61 38.51
C ASP A 770 71.37 26.46 37.06
N VAL A 771 70.42 26.39 36.11
CA VAL A 771 70.71 26.23 34.68
C VAL A 771 70.23 27.46 33.92
N GLU A 772 71.11 28.07 33.12
CA GLU A 772 70.76 29.21 32.28
C GLU A 772 69.95 28.75 31.05
N MET A 773 68.70 29.22 30.95
CA MET A 773 67.80 28.89 29.85
C MET A 773 67.49 30.12 29.02
N LYS A 774 67.80 30.03 27.72
CA LYS A 774 67.58 31.10 26.73
C LYS A 774 66.15 31.64 26.82
N GLY A 775 65.98 32.91 27.20
CA GLY A 775 64.68 33.59 27.30
C GLY A 775 63.86 33.29 28.57
N LYS A 776 64.39 32.49 29.52
CA LYS A 776 63.80 32.24 30.85
C LYS A 776 64.71 32.70 31.99
N GLY A 777 65.98 32.97 31.71
CA GLY A 777 66.99 33.28 32.72
C GLY A 777 67.48 32.01 33.43
N THR A 778 68.00 32.17 34.64
CA THR A 778 68.48 31.06 35.46
C THR A 778 67.32 30.33 36.12
N VAL A 779 67.18 29.02 35.87
CA VAL A 779 66.12 28.18 36.43
C VAL A 779 66.75 27.06 37.25
N THR A 780 66.31 26.91 38.50
CA THR A 780 66.72 25.79 39.36
C THR A 780 65.98 24.52 38.96
N THR A 781 66.72 23.46 38.63
CA THR A 781 66.15 22.21 38.11
C THR A 781 66.58 20.97 38.90
N TYR A 782 65.97 19.83 38.58
CA TYR A 782 66.09 18.59 39.35
C TYR A 782 66.31 17.37 38.44
N TRP A 783 66.92 16.32 38.98
CA TRP A 783 67.03 15.00 38.35
C TRP A 783 66.01 14.04 38.96
N LEU A 784 65.26 13.32 38.14
CA LEU A 784 64.42 12.22 38.61
C LEU A 784 65.23 10.91 38.60
N LEU A 785 65.42 10.31 39.77
CA LEU A 785 66.25 9.11 39.94
C LEU A 785 65.44 7.81 39.96
N GLY A 786 64.21 7.86 40.47
CA GLY A 786 63.38 6.67 40.61
C GLY A 786 62.08 6.92 41.36
N GLU A 787 61.31 5.85 41.51
CA GLU A 787 60.08 5.81 42.31
C GLU A 787 60.22 4.72 43.38
N GLU A 788 59.93 5.05 44.64
CA GLU A 788 59.77 4.07 45.70
C GLU A 788 58.30 3.65 45.80
N PRO A 789 58.01 2.33 45.88
CA PRO A 789 56.65 1.88 46.09
C PRO A 789 56.15 2.35 47.45
N SER A 790 55.03 3.07 47.48
CA SER A 790 54.34 3.38 48.75
C SER A 790 54.00 2.06 49.46
N ALA A 791 54.28 1.97 50.76
CA ALA A 791 54.01 0.78 51.59
C ALA A 791 52.52 0.38 51.69
N ASN A 792 51.60 1.01 50.95
CA ASN A 792 50.14 0.85 51.06
C ASN A 792 49.42 0.27 49.82
N VAL A 793 50.12 -0.29 48.81
CA VAL A 793 49.47 -0.77 47.56
C VAL A 793 49.57 -2.29 47.35
N GLN A 794 49.89 -3.08 48.38
CA GLN A 794 50.03 -4.54 48.23
C GLN A 794 48.73 -5.37 48.27
N MET A 795 47.53 -4.77 48.14
CA MET A 795 46.26 -5.51 48.30
C MET A 795 45.18 -5.37 47.22
N SER A 796 45.44 -4.82 46.03
CA SER A 796 44.34 -4.64 45.03
C SER A 796 44.65 -5.08 43.60
N SER A 797 45.52 -6.06 43.39
CA SER A 797 45.77 -6.63 42.05
C SER A 797 45.56 -8.14 42.03
N HIS A 798 44.36 -8.60 42.37
CA HIS A 798 43.81 -9.89 41.92
C HIS A 798 42.35 -9.67 41.53
N GLY A 799 42.08 -9.71 40.22
CA GLY A 799 40.73 -9.67 39.66
C GLY A 799 40.57 -8.53 38.66
N ILE A 800 40.80 -8.83 37.38
CA ILE A 800 39.77 -8.89 36.34
C ILE A 800 40.50 -9.36 35.07
N LEU A 801 40.12 -10.55 34.61
CA LEU A 801 40.42 -11.12 33.30
C LEU A 801 39.43 -10.55 32.28
#